data_AF-A0A179H582-F1
#
_entry.id   AF-A0A179H582-F1
#
_cell.length_a   1.000
_cell.length_b   1.000
_cell.length_c   1.000
_cell.angle_alpha   90.00
_cell.angle_beta   90.00
_cell.angle_gamma   90.00
#
_symmetry.space_group_name_H-M   'P 1'
#
loop_
_entity.id
_entity.type
_entity.pdbx_description
1 polymer ?
#
loop_
_entity_poly.entity_id
_entity_poly.type
_entity_poly.pdbx_seq_one_letter_code
_entity_poly.pdbx_strand_id
1 'polypeptide(L)'
;MIWYLLYPLRGTTEAPVLPPTHPLYSLPARYGRYAARHVVTTLLISAAVATILIYPIPFLFTSDFINAASNLPHHVWTVAQPLSYRAAAEPDIIMRSIWVHAGYMEALNTDLLMSALDLQDELLGMTKNFRPATARGVHVGDVHDGALTLTQRDAFHVANGLTNQSWFFHSPLLYWRCSRERILADPDILVTINDKKNQSTSANVTLRHSIVFSGKRFEDRRVVAADALVITLLHLRDSPIGRQWESRALGLPQKVGDKWNIYPSDGHATRSQLYEFQFRPISMQDMASLAIAYGLTFLYFLVSLSKLMAVKSKFGLMVTIATQIFFATMSSFTVCAIFNIDLSRIPRAAYPVVILAMSLEHIFRLINAVILTPFEDSVSNRIGQAFGQTAYTALATTLQNVVILTVLSRLVSQGVSEFCVFAAIAIVFDFFYLCTFFLAVLSVDVRRMELGDALTKATMRHNRRVGESRSCRSWLDRMLQGRVAMSTRIAGTIVMFGFVLIAQWHFFGDEGLFKKLIGSWTGSDLHVEDPESSLLEDIHQARSPRSWLRMQDHETAQEVINIIKPSSYSYTARVYEPLVFVLKGSDRTPRSKEPTLLPAAYDFIHHELARFVVIVVVVVAALRLLTNYLLWEDEDDRESNAGPMMSVKSLAQGHRLDIVSMTSSNDGHIVSR
;
A
#
# COMPACT_ATOMS: atom_id res chain seq x y z
N MET A 1 0.80 9.20 -23.81
CA MET A 1 0.14 8.21 -24.71
C MET A 1 -1.21 8.66 -25.26
N ILE A 2 -2.02 9.44 -24.54
CA ILE A 2 -3.39 9.84 -24.97
C ILE A 2 -3.43 10.49 -26.35
N TRP A 3 -2.48 11.36 -26.67
CA TRP A 3 -2.44 12.04 -27.97
C TRP A 3 -2.08 11.10 -29.12
N TYR A 4 -1.43 9.97 -28.83
CA TYR A 4 -1.21 8.90 -29.81
C TYR A 4 -2.47 8.04 -30.01
N LEU A 5 -3.24 7.79 -28.93
CA LEU A 5 -4.54 7.10 -29.03
C LEU A 5 -5.58 7.94 -29.78
N LEU A 6 -5.52 9.26 -29.64
CA LEU A 6 -6.37 10.22 -30.35
C LEU A 6 -5.84 10.61 -31.74
N TYR A 7 -4.67 10.10 -32.15
CA TYR A 7 -4.09 10.37 -33.46
C TYR A 7 -5.03 10.05 -34.63
N PRO A 8 -5.79 8.94 -34.65
CA PRO A 8 -6.72 8.64 -35.74
C PRO A 8 -7.81 9.70 -35.93
N LEU A 9 -8.17 10.40 -34.85
CA LEU A 9 -9.20 11.45 -34.85
C LEU A 9 -8.62 12.84 -35.12
N ARG A 10 -7.35 13.06 -34.80
CA ARG A 10 -6.74 14.41 -34.73
C ARG A 10 -5.63 14.65 -35.74
N GLY A 11 -5.07 13.60 -36.34
CA GLY A 11 -3.96 13.66 -37.30
C GLY A 11 -2.63 14.16 -36.74
N THR A 12 -2.52 14.44 -35.43
CA THR A 12 -1.29 14.91 -34.79
C THR A 12 -1.08 14.23 -33.43
N THR A 13 0.17 13.94 -33.09
CA THR A 13 0.58 13.34 -31.81
C THR A 13 0.99 14.39 -30.77
N GLU A 14 0.95 15.67 -31.14
CA GLU A 14 1.31 16.78 -30.27
C GLU A 14 0.16 17.22 -29.36
N ALA A 15 0.50 17.61 -28.14
CA ALA A 15 -0.47 18.18 -27.22
C ALA A 15 -1.08 19.47 -27.79
N PRO A 16 -2.39 19.73 -27.59
CA PRO A 16 -3.04 20.95 -28.05
C PRO A 16 -2.41 22.19 -27.42
N VAL A 17 -1.86 23.09 -28.22
CA VAL A 17 -1.55 24.43 -27.72
C VAL A 17 -2.86 25.17 -27.48
N LEU A 18 -3.24 25.31 -26.22
CA LEU A 18 -4.48 25.98 -25.83
C LEU A 18 -4.33 27.50 -25.95
N PRO A 19 -5.34 28.22 -26.48
CA PRO A 19 -5.31 29.67 -26.49
C PRO A 19 -5.41 30.21 -25.06
N PRO A 20 -4.84 31.40 -24.79
CA PRO A 20 -4.80 31.98 -23.43
C PRO A 20 -6.18 32.26 -22.83
N THR A 21 -7.22 32.32 -23.66
CA THR A 21 -8.63 32.49 -23.26
C THR A 21 -9.30 31.20 -22.78
N HIS A 22 -8.71 30.03 -23.04
CA HIS A 22 -9.30 28.75 -22.69
C HIS A 22 -9.24 28.49 -21.17
N PRO A 23 -10.31 27.99 -20.51
CA PRO A 23 -10.34 27.80 -19.06
C PRO A 23 -9.26 26.83 -18.54
N LEU A 24 -8.98 25.76 -19.29
CA LEU A 24 -7.91 24.79 -18.94
C LEU A 24 -6.49 25.38 -18.98
N TYR A 25 -6.30 26.53 -19.60
CA TYR A 25 -5.04 27.27 -19.56
C TYR A 25 -5.10 28.40 -18.52
N SER A 26 -6.17 29.19 -18.54
CA SER A 26 -6.29 30.42 -17.73
C SER A 26 -6.39 30.13 -16.23
N LEU A 27 -7.05 29.04 -15.82
CA LEU A 27 -7.17 28.63 -14.41
C LEU A 27 -5.82 28.18 -13.83
N PRO A 28 -5.09 27.20 -14.42
CA PRO A 28 -3.76 26.85 -13.93
C PRO A 28 -2.80 28.02 -14.00
N ALA A 29 -2.84 28.84 -15.06
CA ALA A 29 -1.95 30.00 -15.16
C ALA A 29 -2.18 31.02 -14.05
N ARG A 30 -3.45 31.29 -13.69
CA ARG A 30 -3.80 32.18 -12.57
C ARG A 30 -3.35 31.58 -11.24
N TYR A 31 -3.56 30.28 -11.03
CA TYR A 31 -3.10 29.57 -9.84
C TYR A 31 -1.57 29.60 -9.72
N GLY A 32 -0.84 29.34 -10.80
CA GLY A 32 0.62 29.37 -10.81
C GLY A 32 1.18 30.74 -10.47
N ARG A 33 0.56 31.83 -10.97
CA ARG A 33 0.91 33.20 -10.56
C ARG A 33 0.65 33.43 -9.07
N TYR A 34 -0.47 32.94 -8.55
CA TYR A 34 -0.80 33.05 -7.13
C TYR A 34 0.21 32.30 -6.27
N ALA A 35 0.53 31.04 -6.63
CA ALA A 35 1.49 30.20 -5.93
C ALA A 35 2.91 30.78 -5.93
N ALA A 36 3.34 31.37 -7.05
CA ALA A 36 4.64 32.03 -7.17
C ALA A 36 4.73 33.35 -6.39
N ARG A 37 3.59 34.02 -6.12
CA ARG A 37 3.54 35.23 -5.28
C ARG A 37 3.48 34.89 -3.79
N HIS A 38 2.71 33.87 -3.42
CA HIS A 38 2.46 33.47 -2.02
C HIS A 38 3.12 32.13 -1.68
N VAL A 39 4.41 32.01 -1.99
CA VAL A 39 5.21 30.79 -1.82
C VAL A 39 5.09 30.22 -0.40
N VAL A 40 5.19 31.06 0.63
CA VAL A 40 5.14 30.61 2.03
C VAL A 40 3.82 29.89 2.31
N THR A 41 2.71 30.46 1.85
CA THR A 41 1.38 29.86 2.08
C THR A 41 1.21 28.53 1.34
N THR A 42 1.68 28.43 0.09
CA THR A 42 1.57 27.20 -0.70
C THR A 42 2.47 26.08 -0.16
N LEU A 43 3.67 26.43 0.32
CA LEU A 43 4.58 25.50 0.97
C LEU A 43 4.03 25.01 2.31
N LEU A 44 3.44 25.89 3.13
CA LEU A 44 2.81 25.51 4.39
C LEU A 44 1.60 24.59 4.19
N ILE A 45 0.75 24.84 3.18
CA ILE A 45 -0.36 23.94 2.85
C ILE A 45 0.16 22.56 2.49
N SER A 46 1.18 22.49 1.63
CA SER A 46 1.77 21.19 1.25
C SER A 46 2.40 20.48 2.44
N ALA A 47 3.11 21.20 3.30
CA ALA A 47 3.75 20.61 4.47
C ALA A 47 2.71 20.16 5.50
N ALA A 48 1.60 20.89 5.66
CA ALA A 48 0.50 20.47 6.53
C ALA A 48 -0.12 19.17 6.02
N VAL A 49 -0.44 19.08 4.72
CA VAL A 49 -0.98 17.85 4.10
C VAL A 49 0.00 16.68 4.23
N ALA A 50 1.28 16.90 3.93
CA ALA A 50 2.31 15.88 4.11
C ALA A 50 2.40 15.42 5.58
N THR A 51 2.40 16.33 6.54
CA THR A 51 2.44 16.00 7.97
C THR A 51 1.22 15.18 8.39
N ILE A 52 0.02 15.60 7.98
CA ILE A 52 -1.25 14.92 8.25
C ILE A 52 -1.23 13.48 7.74
N LEU A 53 -0.68 13.27 6.54
CA LEU A 53 -0.65 11.96 5.91
C LEU A 53 0.54 11.10 6.35
N ILE A 54 1.66 11.68 6.77
CA ILE A 54 2.86 10.90 7.17
C ILE A 54 2.80 10.47 8.63
N TYR A 55 2.25 11.30 9.52
CA TYR A 55 2.23 11.03 10.95
C TYR A 55 1.55 9.72 11.35
N PRO A 56 0.44 9.28 10.72
CA PRO A 56 -0.20 8.01 11.08
C PRO A 56 0.60 6.75 10.69
N ILE A 57 1.60 6.86 9.81
CA ILE A 57 2.32 5.70 9.24
C ILE A 57 2.91 4.76 10.31
N PRO A 58 3.64 5.26 11.33
CA PRO A 58 4.20 4.38 12.36
C PRO A 58 3.12 3.63 13.14
N PHE A 59 1.91 4.17 13.28
CA PHE A 59 0.81 3.54 13.99
C PHE A 59 0.09 2.50 13.11
N LEU A 60 -0.17 2.87 11.85
CA LEU A 60 -0.85 2.00 10.89
C LEU A 60 0.03 0.81 10.47
N PHE A 61 1.31 1.02 10.19
CA PHE A 61 2.21 -0.03 9.68
C PHE A 61 3.05 -0.73 10.75
N THR A 62 2.71 -0.63 12.04
CA THR A 62 3.31 -1.53 13.02
C THR A 62 2.93 -2.97 12.67
N SER A 63 3.94 -3.85 12.66
CA SER A 63 3.88 -5.27 12.26
C SER A 63 2.85 -6.10 13.02
N ASP A 64 2.23 -5.54 14.07
CA ASP A 64 1.29 -6.21 14.94
C ASP A 64 -0.18 -5.82 14.67
N PHE A 65 -0.44 -4.69 13.98
CA PHE A 65 -1.78 -4.06 14.02
C PHE A 65 -2.69 -4.31 12.82
N ILE A 66 -2.16 -4.34 11.59
CA ILE A 66 -3.01 -4.37 10.38
C ILE A 66 -2.99 -5.71 9.66
N ASN A 67 -1.94 -6.51 9.80
CA ASN A 67 -1.92 -7.84 9.22
C ASN A 67 -1.28 -8.83 10.16
N ALA A 68 -1.99 -9.92 10.48
CA ALA A 68 -1.39 -11.15 10.96
C ALA A 68 -0.55 -11.86 9.86
N ALA A 69 -0.06 -11.12 8.87
CA ALA A 69 1.08 -11.50 8.08
C ALA A 69 2.28 -10.94 8.83
N SER A 70 3.08 -11.82 9.43
CA SER A 70 4.42 -11.46 9.90
C SER A 70 5.17 -10.72 8.78
N ASN A 71 6.22 -9.98 9.13
CA ASN A 71 7.10 -9.42 8.11
C ASN A 71 7.59 -10.59 7.23
N LEU A 72 7.12 -10.66 5.97
CA LEU A 72 7.72 -11.58 5.01
C LEU A 72 9.23 -11.31 5.04
N PRO A 73 10.07 -12.32 5.30
CA PRO A 73 11.49 -12.17 5.07
C PRO A 73 11.67 -11.73 3.62
N HIS A 74 12.49 -10.70 3.36
CA HIS A 74 12.67 -10.12 2.02
C HIS A 74 13.14 -11.12 0.93
N HIS A 75 13.35 -12.39 1.28
CA HIS A 75 13.87 -13.47 0.46
C HIS A 75 12.87 -14.62 0.22
N VAL A 76 11.59 -14.48 0.60
CA VAL A 76 10.59 -15.55 0.46
C VAL A 76 9.31 -15.05 -0.20
N TRP A 77 8.73 -15.87 -1.08
CA TRP A 77 7.39 -15.66 -1.61
C TRP A 77 6.38 -16.60 -0.98
N THR A 78 5.23 -16.05 -0.58
CA THR A 78 4.11 -16.83 -0.07
C THR A 78 2.87 -16.57 -0.90
N VAL A 79 2.34 -17.66 -1.46
CA VAL A 79 1.12 -17.64 -2.27
C VAL A 79 0.28 -18.84 -1.86
N ALA A 80 -0.94 -18.58 -1.40
CA ALA A 80 -1.98 -19.58 -1.25
C ALA A 80 -2.92 -19.46 -2.46
N GLN A 81 -2.75 -20.32 -3.46
CA GLN A 81 -3.57 -20.30 -4.67
C GLN A 81 -4.51 -21.49 -4.72
N PRO A 82 -5.82 -21.27 -5.01
CA PRO A 82 -6.70 -22.37 -5.30
C PRO A 82 -6.26 -23.03 -6.60
N LEU A 83 -6.00 -24.32 -6.56
CA LEU A 83 -5.75 -25.13 -7.75
C LEU A 83 -7.08 -25.38 -8.46
N SER A 84 -7.06 -25.32 -9.80
CA SER A 84 -8.26 -25.64 -10.59
C SER A 84 -8.70 -27.09 -10.34
N TYR A 85 -10.01 -27.34 -10.30
CA TYR A 85 -10.59 -28.67 -10.06
C TYR A 85 -10.11 -29.76 -11.05
N ARG A 86 -9.57 -29.35 -12.21
CA ARG A 86 -9.00 -30.24 -13.24
C ARG A 86 -7.52 -30.59 -13.02
N ALA A 87 -6.83 -29.94 -12.08
CA ALA A 87 -5.47 -30.34 -11.73
C ALA A 87 -5.55 -31.69 -11.01
N ALA A 88 -5.16 -32.76 -11.68
CA ALA A 88 -5.04 -34.12 -11.12
C ALA A 88 -3.85 -34.20 -10.14
N ALA A 89 -3.75 -33.24 -9.21
CA ALA A 89 -2.75 -33.20 -8.17
C ALA A 89 -3.31 -33.87 -6.92
N GLU A 90 -2.59 -34.88 -6.47
CA GLU A 90 -2.86 -35.57 -5.23
C GLU A 90 -2.57 -34.67 -4.02
N PRO A 91 -3.46 -34.57 -3.01
CA PRO A 91 -3.21 -33.74 -1.84
C PRO A 91 -2.16 -34.38 -0.93
N ASP A 92 -1.27 -33.55 -0.40
CA ASP A 92 -0.27 -33.91 0.59
C ASP A 92 -0.87 -33.97 1.99
N ILE A 93 -1.80 -33.05 2.26
CA ILE A 93 -2.50 -32.95 3.52
C ILE A 93 -3.99 -32.69 3.30
N ILE A 94 -4.79 -33.15 4.25
CA ILE A 94 -6.22 -32.92 4.29
C ILE A 94 -6.53 -32.09 5.54
N MET A 95 -7.24 -30.98 5.33
CA MET A 95 -7.65 -30.06 6.39
C MET A 95 -9.16 -30.14 6.60
N ARG A 96 -9.57 -30.41 7.84
CA ARG A 96 -10.96 -30.39 8.30
C ARG A 96 -11.04 -29.42 9.46
N SER A 97 -12.06 -28.56 9.49
CA SER A 97 -12.19 -27.60 10.59
C SER A 97 -13.61 -27.51 11.11
N ILE A 98 -13.74 -27.17 12.39
CA ILE A 98 -14.99 -26.72 12.98
C ILE A 98 -14.82 -25.29 13.48
N TRP A 99 -15.87 -24.51 13.32
CA TRP A 99 -15.93 -23.11 13.71
C TRP A 99 -17.00 -22.96 14.76
N VAL A 100 -16.60 -22.54 15.96
CA VAL A 100 -17.50 -22.47 17.11
C VAL A 100 -17.74 -21.02 17.48
N HIS A 101 -19.00 -20.65 17.57
CA HIS A 101 -19.44 -19.27 17.76
C HIS A 101 -20.44 -19.14 18.93
N ALA A 102 -20.41 -17.96 19.57
CA ALA A 102 -21.40 -17.50 20.54
C ALA A 102 -22.14 -16.27 19.98
N GLY A 103 -22.42 -15.27 20.83
CA GLY A 103 -22.82 -13.94 20.40
C GLY A 103 -21.75 -13.29 19.51
N TYR A 104 -22.15 -12.25 18.77
CA TYR A 104 -21.25 -11.53 17.88
C TYR A 104 -20.01 -11.02 18.62
N MET A 105 -18.80 -11.42 18.19
CA MET A 105 -17.51 -11.08 18.83
C MET A 105 -17.29 -11.62 20.27
N GLU A 106 -18.09 -12.59 20.72
CA GLU A 106 -18.04 -13.13 22.09
C GLU A 106 -17.42 -14.54 22.17
N ALA A 107 -16.55 -14.89 21.22
CA ALA A 107 -16.01 -16.26 21.15
C ALA A 107 -15.04 -16.62 22.31
N LEU A 108 -14.49 -15.62 23.00
CA LEU A 108 -13.50 -15.81 24.07
C LEU A 108 -14.13 -16.02 25.47
N ASN A 109 -15.46 -16.18 25.54
CA ASN A 109 -16.16 -16.47 26.79
C ASN A 109 -15.81 -17.87 27.34
N THR A 110 -15.68 -17.98 28.66
CA THR A 110 -15.35 -19.24 29.36
C THR A 110 -16.33 -20.36 29.02
N ASP A 111 -17.63 -20.05 28.96
CA ASP A 111 -18.68 -21.03 28.65
C ASP A 111 -18.57 -21.58 27.23
N LEU A 112 -18.19 -20.73 26.27
CA LEU A 112 -17.96 -21.17 24.90
C LEU A 112 -16.69 -22.01 24.81
N LEU A 113 -15.60 -21.63 25.46
CA LEU A 113 -14.37 -22.42 25.50
C LEU A 113 -14.61 -23.82 26.08
N MET A 114 -15.38 -23.92 27.16
CA MET A 114 -15.78 -25.21 27.74
C MET A 114 -16.64 -26.03 26.77
N SER A 115 -17.62 -25.39 26.13
CA SER A 115 -18.52 -26.07 25.20
C SER A 115 -17.79 -26.50 23.92
N ALA A 116 -16.82 -25.72 23.47
CA ALA A 116 -15.93 -26.05 22.36
C ALA A 116 -14.98 -27.21 22.72
N LEU A 117 -14.56 -27.31 23.98
CA LEU A 117 -13.78 -28.46 24.46
C LEU A 117 -14.60 -29.75 24.41
N ASP A 118 -15.89 -29.69 24.74
CA ASP A 118 -16.79 -30.84 24.62
C ASP A 118 -16.94 -31.27 23.15
N LEU A 119 -17.11 -30.32 22.22
CA LEU A 119 -17.15 -30.61 20.78
C LEU A 119 -15.83 -31.21 20.27
N GLN A 120 -14.69 -30.68 20.74
CA GLN A 120 -13.37 -31.20 20.40
C GLN A 120 -13.20 -32.65 20.87
N ASP A 121 -13.58 -32.94 22.12
CA ASP A 121 -13.46 -34.26 22.71
C ASP A 121 -14.43 -35.28 22.09
N GLU A 122 -15.61 -34.86 21.63
CA GLU A 122 -16.50 -35.72 20.82
C GLU A 122 -15.82 -36.12 19.50
N LEU A 123 -15.19 -35.18 18.80
CA LEU A 123 -14.56 -35.44 17.50
C LEU A 123 -13.24 -36.20 17.61
N LEU A 124 -12.36 -35.81 18.53
CA LEU A 124 -10.99 -36.37 18.64
C LEU A 124 -10.87 -37.43 19.74
N GLY A 125 -11.87 -37.61 20.59
CA GLY A 125 -11.74 -38.32 21.88
C GLY A 125 -11.05 -37.44 22.93
N MET A 126 -11.04 -37.87 24.19
CA MET A 126 -10.49 -37.09 25.31
C MET A 126 -9.11 -36.50 25.02
N THR A 127 -9.00 -35.17 25.12
CA THR A 127 -7.76 -34.42 24.83
C THR A 127 -7.08 -33.83 26.06
N LYS A 128 -7.59 -34.09 27.27
CA LYS A 128 -7.02 -33.57 28.54
C LYS A 128 -5.52 -33.88 28.66
N ASN A 129 -4.71 -32.84 28.84
CA ASN A 129 -3.25 -32.93 28.91
C ASN A 129 -2.61 -33.67 27.72
N PHE A 130 -3.10 -33.41 26.50
CA PHE A 130 -2.61 -34.02 25.26
C PHE A 130 -1.08 -34.01 25.15
N ARG A 131 -0.47 -35.20 25.19
CA ARG A 131 0.99 -35.42 25.15
C ARG A 131 1.30 -36.67 24.31
N PRO A 132 1.19 -36.59 22.98
CA PRO A 132 1.27 -37.77 22.12
C PRO A 132 2.62 -38.50 22.18
N ALA A 133 3.69 -37.80 22.59
CA ALA A 133 5.03 -38.38 22.73
C ALA A 133 5.10 -39.55 23.74
N THR A 134 4.13 -39.68 24.66
CA THR A 134 4.08 -40.83 25.60
C THR A 134 3.71 -42.14 24.90
N ALA A 135 3.08 -42.08 23.73
CA ALA A 135 2.70 -43.26 22.94
C ALA A 135 3.78 -43.67 21.91
N ARG A 136 4.99 -43.10 22.00
CA ARG A 136 6.10 -43.43 21.10
C ARG A 136 6.50 -44.91 21.25
N GLY A 137 6.57 -45.63 20.15
CA GLY A 137 6.96 -47.04 20.12
C GLY A 137 5.83 -48.04 20.37
N VAL A 138 4.59 -47.58 20.54
CA VAL A 138 3.42 -48.46 20.57
C VAL A 138 3.20 -49.04 19.17
N HIS A 139 3.31 -50.36 19.03
CA HIS A 139 3.04 -51.03 17.77
C HIS A 139 1.52 -51.12 17.55
N VAL A 140 1.02 -50.31 16.62
CA VAL A 140 -0.37 -50.37 16.19
C VAL A 140 -0.40 -51.23 14.92
N GLY A 141 -1.01 -52.42 15.00
CA GLY A 141 -1.23 -53.27 13.83
C GLY A 141 -2.21 -52.64 12.83
N ASP A 142 -2.57 -53.36 11.77
CA ASP A 142 -3.56 -52.88 10.80
C ASP A 142 -4.90 -52.58 11.48
N VAL A 143 -5.22 -51.28 11.57
CA VAL A 143 -6.45 -50.80 12.17
C VAL A 143 -7.58 -50.97 11.14
N HIS A 144 -8.41 -51.99 11.35
CA HIS A 144 -9.76 -52.03 10.76
C HIS A 144 -10.68 -50.99 11.41
N ASP A 145 -11.75 -50.60 10.72
CA ASP A 145 -12.67 -49.45 10.95
C ASP A 145 -13.35 -49.33 12.35
N GLY A 146 -12.83 -49.97 13.38
CA GLY A 146 -13.26 -49.82 14.78
C GLY A 146 -12.80 -48.53 15.46
N ALA A 147 -13.39 -48.26 16.62
CA ALA A 147 -13.02 -47.13 17.48
C ALA A 147 -11.58 -47.33 18.03
N LEU A 148 -10.72 -46.34 17.80
CA LEU A 148 -9.34 -46.34 18.27
C LEU A 148 -9.30 -46.03 19.77
N THR A 149 -8.45 -46.75 20.50
CA THR A 149 -8.10 -46.35 21.87
C THR A 149 -7.28 -45.06 21.86
N LEU A 150 -7.29 -44.30 22.97
CA LEU A 150 -6.56 -43.04 23.06
C LEU A 150 -5.05 -43.21 22.83
N THR A 151 -4.47 -44.32 23.30
CA THR A 151 -3.04 -44.62 23.10
C THR A 151 -2.71 -44.92 21.64
N GLN A 152 -3.59 -45.65 20.93
CA GLN A 152 -3.43 -45.90 19.49
C GLN A 152 -3.63 -44.61 18.67
N ARG A 153 -4.62 -43.77 19.03
CA ARG A 153 -4.82 -42.44 18.43
C ARG A 153 -3.55 -41.60 18.54
N ASP A 154 -2.98 -41.54 19.74
CA ASP A 154 -1.79 -40.74 20.04
C ASP A 154 -0.53 -41.32 19.36
N ALA A 155 -0.45 -42.64 19.17
CA ALA A 155 0.64 -43.28 18.45
C ALA A 155 0.74 -42.80 16.98
N PHE A 156 -0.40 -42.55 16.32
CA PHE A 156 -0.44 -41.99 14.96
C PHE A 156 -0.14 -40.48 14.89
N HIS A 157 0.09 -39.80 16.00
CA HIS A 157 0.40 -38.37 15.96
C HIS A 157 1.81 -38.13 15.37
N VAL A 158 1.98 -37.03 14.62
CA VAL A 158 3.24 -36.71 13.92
C VAL A 158 4.48 -36.61 14.83
N ALA A 159 4.28 -36.31 16.11
CA ALA A 159 5.32 -36.30 17.14
C ALA A 159 6.04 -37.65 17.35
N ASN A 160 5.41 -38.75 16.94
CA ASN A 160 5.94 -40.11 17.04
C ASN A 160 6.60 -40.62 15.75
N GLY A 161 6.60 -39.79 14.70
CA GLY A 161 7.12 -40.13 13.37
C GLY A 161 6.12 -39.74 12.29
N LEU A 162 6.63 -39.37 11.12
CA LEU A 162 5.81 -39.05 9.96
C LEU A 162 5.54 -40.33 9.14
N THR A 163 4.27 -40.70 9.03
CA THR A 163 3.77 -41.79 8.19
C THR A 163 2.56 -41.28 7.40
N ASN A 164 2.09 -42.02 6.39
CA ASN A 164 0.87 -41.65 5.64
C ASN A 164 -0.40 -41.65 6.51
N GLN A 165 -0.33 -42.19 7.73
CA GLN A 165 -1.43 -42.23 8.69
C GLN A 165 -1.34 -41.08 9.71
N SER A 166 -0.28 -40.26 9.65
CA SER A 166 -0.04 -39.25 10.68
C SER A 166 -1.09 -38.14 10.68
N TRP A 167 -1.27 -37.56 11.86
CA TRP A 167 -2.17 -36.44 12.07
C TRP A 167 -1.63 -35.48 13.15
N PHE A 168 -2.17 -34.27 13.15
CA PHE A 168 -2.02 -33.26 14.19
C PHE A 168 -3.21 -32.30 14.12
N PHE A 169 -3.37 -31.43 15.12
CA PHE A 169 -4.48 -30.47 15.13
C PHE A 169 -4.07 -29.14 15.75
N HIS A 170 -4.82 -28.11 15.40
CA HIS A 170 -4.74 -26.77 15.97
C HIS A 170 -6.04 -26.45 16.67
N SER A 171 -5.94 -25.96 17.90
CA SER A 171 -7.09 -25.58 18.72
C SER A 171 -6.69 -24.52 19.73
N PRO A 172 -7.54 -23.50 19.97
CA PRO A 172 -7.27 -22.49 21.01
C PRO A 172 -7.21 -23.13 22.41
N LEU A 173 -7.83 -24.29 22.60
CA LEU A 173 -7.90 -24.99 23.89
C LEU A 173 -6.53 -25.53 24.34
N LEU A 174 -5.55 -25.57 23.43
CA LEU A 174 -4.17 -25.95 23.74
C LEU A 174 -3.46 -24.94 24.67
N TYR A 175 -3.91 -23.67 24.78
CA TYR A 175 -3.39 -22.70 25.76
C TYR A 175 -3.56 -23.19 27.22
N TRP A 176 -4.59 -24.01 27.46
CA TRP A 176 -4.91 -24.64 28.74
C TRP A 176 -4.63 -26.15 28.77
N ARG A 177 -3.93 -26.66 27.75
CA ARG A 177 -3.67 -28.10 27.53
C ARG A 177 -4.96 -28.92 27.51
N CYS A 178 -6.01 -28.37 26.90
CA CYS A 178 -7.34 -28.98 26.79
C CYS A 178 -7.93 -29.45 28.13
N SER A 179 -7.63 -28.74 29.23
CA SER A 179 -8.13 -29.10 30.57
C SER A 179 -9.25 -28.17 30.99
N ARG A 180 -10.46 -28.71 31.18
CA ARG A 180 -11.62 -27.97 31.69
C ARG A 180 -11.33 -27.23 32.99
N GLU A 181 -10.67 -27.89 33.94
CA GLU A 181 -10.29 -27.32 35.24
C GLU A 181 -9.40 -26.08 35.10
N ARG A 182 -8.49 -26.07 34.11
CA ARG A 182 -7.57 -24.94 33.89
C ARG A 182 -8.24 -23.76 33.21
N ILE A 183 -9.25 -24.01 32.39
CA ILE A 183 -10.05 -22.95 31.76
C ILE A 183 -10.91 -22.26 32.84
N LEU A 184 -11.54 -23.04 33.72
CA LEU A 184 -12.35 -22.52 34.82
C LEU A 184 -11.54 -21.79 35.89
N ALA A 185 -10.32 -22.25 36.15
CA ALA A 185 -9.43 -21.63 37.14
C ALA A 185 -8.65 -20.43 36.58
N ASP A 186 -8.78 -20.10 35.29
CA ASP A 186 -8.09 -18.97 34.69
C ASP A 186 -8.78 -17.66 35.11
N PRO A 187 -8.08 -16.75 35.82
CA PRO A 187 -8.67 -15.48 36.23
C PRO A 187 -8.89 -14.51 35.05
N ASP A 188 -8.10 -14.62 33.97
CA ASP A 188 -8.22 -13.75 32.81
C ASP A 188 -7.75 -14.46 31.52
N ILE A 189 -8.75 -14.92 30.76
CA ILE A 189 -8.56 -15.60 29.47
C ILE A 189 -7.80 -14.73 28.46
N LEU A 190 -8.06 -13.42 28.42
CA LEU A 190 -7.44 -12.53 27.46
C LEU A 190 -5.95 -12.37 27.74
N VAL A 191 -5.56 -12.27 29.01
CA VAL A 191 -4.13 -12.23 29.40
C VAL A 191 -3.44 -13.52 28.97
N THR A 192 -4.01 -14.68 29.29
CA THR A 192 -3.45 -15.98 28.93
C THR A 192 -3.26 -16.15 27.42
N ILE A 193 -4.26 -15.80 26.61
CA ILE A 193 -4.20 -15.91 25.14
C ILE A 193 -3.10 -15.00 24.57
N ASN A 194 -3.01 -13.76 25.06
CA ASN A 194 -2.05 -12.78 24.54
C ASN A 194 -0.60 -13.12 24.94
N ASP A 195 -0.39 -13.58 26.17
CA ASP A 195 0.95 -13.89 26.68
C ASP A 195 1.50 -15.20 26.09
N LYS A 196 0.62 -16.17 25.76
CA LYS A 196 1.00 -17.48 25.20
C LYS A 196 0.94 -17.55 23.67
N LYS A 197 0.86 -16.42 22.96
CA LYS A 197 0.74 -16.37 21.49
C LYS A 197 1.83 -17.11 20.70
N ASN A 198 3.01 -17.33 21.32
CA ASN A 198 4.16 -18.02 20.72
C ASN A 198 4.37 -19.45 21.27
N GLN A 199 3.38 -20.03 21.94
CA GLN A 199 3.49 -21.39 22.48
C GLN A 199 3.53 -22.43 21.34
N SER A 200 4.51 -23.32 21.36
CA SER A 200 4.55 -24.44 20.41
C SER A 200 3.59 -25.57 20.79
N THR A 201 2.97 -26.17 19.78
CA THR A 201 2.15 -27.38 19.89
C THR A 201 3.02 -28.65 19.94
N SER A 202 2.41 -29.81 20.17
CA SER A 202 3.12 -31.10 20.14
C SER A 202 3.70 -31.46 18.78
N ALA A 203 3.22 -30.82 17.70
CA ALA A 203 3.78 -30.95 16.36
C ALA A 203 4.90 -29.93 16.07
N ASN A 204 5.33 -29.16 17.07
CA ASN A 204 6.29 -28.06 16.94
C ASN A 204 5.83 -26.92 16.01
N VAL A 205 4.52 -26.69 15.93
CA VAL A 205 3.90 -25.55 15.24
C VAL A 205 3.53 -24.49 16.27
N THR A 206 3.79 -23.21 15.99
CA THR A 206 3.47 -22.09 16.88
C THR A 206 1.97 -21.81 16.92
N LEU A 207 1.39 -21.73 18.12
CA LEU A 207 -0.04 -21.52 18.36
C LEU A 207 -0.44 -20.04 18.24
N ARG A 208 -0.38 -19.51 17.03
CA ARG A 208 -0.65 -18.10 16.71
C ARG A 208 -2.15 -17.81 16.70
N HIS A 209 -2.52 -16.56 17.02
CA HIS A 209 -3.93 -16.14 16.97
C HIS A 209 -4.56 -16.25 15.58
N SER A 210 -3.78 -16.12 14.50
CA SER A 210 -4.24 -16.30 13.11
C SER A 210 -4.74 -17.71 12.79
N ILE A 211 -4.26 -18.74 13.51
CA ILE A 211 -4.56 -20.13 13.19
C ILE A 211 -5.68 -20.73 14.04
N VAL A 212 -6.02 -20.11 15.17
CA VAL A 212 -7.04 -20.61 16.11
C VAL A 212 -8.25 -19.69 16.30
N PHE A 213 -8.19 -18.44 15.83
CA PHE A 213 -9.29 -17.49 15.94
C PHE A 213 -9.65 -16.87 14.59
N SER A 214 -10.95 -16.62 14.38
CA SER A 214 -11.48 -15.85 13.25
C SER A 214 -12.17 -14.58 13.75
N GLY A 215 -12.20 -13.53 12.91
CA GLY A 215 -12.79 -12.23 13.25
C GLY A 215 -12.19 -11.59 14.50
N LYS A 216 -10.86 -11.57 14.63
CA LYS A 216 -10.16 -11.01 15.80
C LYS A 216 -10.27 -9.49 15.84
N ARG A 217 -10.59 -8.93 17.02
CA ARG A 217 -10.46 -7.50 17.33
C ARG A 217 -9.20 -7.28 18.16
N PHE A 218 -8.36 -6.34 17.73
CA PHE A 218 -7.16 -5.93 18.45
C PHE A 218 -7.34 -4.53 19.04
N GLU A 219 -6.79 -4.34 20.23
CA GLU A 219 -6.69 -3.06 20.93
C GLU A 219 -5.33 -3.06 21.63
N ASP A 220 -4.54 -1.99 21.49
CA ASP A 220 -3.18 -1.91 22.05
C ASP A 220 -2.29 -3.13 21.75
N ARG A 221 -2.38 -3.69 20.53
CA ARG A 221 -1.65 -4.91 20.09
C ARG A 221 -2.01 -6.19 20.86
N ARG A 222 -3.12 -6.20 21.60
CA ARG A 222 -3.67 -7.37 22.28
C ARG A 222 -5.00 -7.75 21.64
N VAL A 223 -5.25 -9.06 21.53
CA VAL A 223 -6.57 -9.58 21.15
C VAL A 223 -7.52 -9.30 22.32
N VAL A 224 -8.61 -8.60 22.03
CA VAL A 224 -9.66 -8.27 23.00
C VAL A 224 -10.95 -9.04 22.73
N ALA A 225 -11.19 -9.42 21.48
CA ALA A 225 -12.39 -10.16 21.09
C ALA A 225 -12.11 -11.01 19.84
N ALA A 226 -12.95 -12.03 19.62
CA ALA A 226 -12.94 -12.85 18.41
C ALA A 226 -14.36 -13.29 18.08
N ASP A 227 -14.67 -13.41 16.79
CA ASP A 227 -15.98 -13.89 16.31
C ASP A 227 -16.11 -15.41 16.38
N ALA A 228 -15.02 -16.15 16.15
CA ALA A 228 -15.05 -17.62 16.12
C ALA A 228 -13.80 -18.26 16.74
N LEU A 229 -14.01 -19.38 17.41
CA LEU A 229 -12.97 -20.35 17.73
C LEU A 229 -12.82 -21.32 16.55
N VAL A 230 -11.60 -21.49 16.05
CA VAL A 230 -11.31 -22.38 14.92
C VAL A 230 -10.50 -23.58 15.42
N ILE A 231 -11.06 -24.77 15.25
CA ILE A 231 -10.39 -26.03 15.56
C ILE A 231 -10.16 -26.76 14.23
N THR A 232 -8.90 -26.99 13.89
CA THR A 232 -8.50 -27.58 12.61
C THR A 232 -7.77 -28.89 12.83
N LEU A 233 -8.28 -29.97 12.24
CA LEU A 233 -7.61 -31.25 12.08
C LEU A 233 -6.81 -31.25 10.78
N LEU A 234 -5.53 -31.62 10.88
CA LEU A 234 -4.60 -31.78 9.79
C LEU A 234 -4.15 -33.23 9.74
N HIS A 235 -4.49 -33.95 8.68
CA HIS A 235 -4.17 -35.37 8.57
C HIS A 235 -3.67 -35.75 7.17
N LEU A 236 -2.80 -36.75 7.12
CA LEU A 236 -2.41 -37.38 5.86
C LEU A 236 -3.51 -38.33 5.37
N ARG A 237 -3.38 -38.76 4.10
CA ARG A 237 -4.44 -39.44 3.36
C ARG A 237 -4.99 -40.69 4.05
N ASP A 238 -4.11 -41.53 4.58
CA ASP A 238 -4.49 -42.84 5.10
C ASP A 238 -4.81 -42.79 6.61
N SER A 239 -4.88 -41.59 7.19
CA SER A 239 -5.08 -41.43 8.62
C SER A 239 -6.43 -41.98 9.08
N PRO A 240 -6.47 -42.92 10.03
CA PRO A 240 -7.71 -43.43 10.59
C PRO A 240 -8.47 -42.36 11.37
N ILE A 241 -7.78 -41.32 11.84
CA ILE A 241 -8.39 -40.19 12.57
C ILE A 241 -9.23 -39.33 11.63
N GLY A 242 -8.82 -39.16 10.37
CA GLY A 242 -9.61 -38.46 9.37
C GLY A 242 -10.97 -39.15 9.11
N ARG A 243 -10.95 -40.48 9.01
CA ARG A 243 -12.17 -41.31 8.86
C ARG A 243 -13.05 -41.26 10.11
N GLN A 244 -12.46 -41.34 11.31
CA GLN A 244 -13.21 -41.23 12.56
C GLN A 244 -13.82 -39.84 12.74
N TRP A 245 -13.10 -38.77 12.39
CA TRP A 245 -13.62 -37.42 12.41
C TRP A 245 -14.87 -37.30 11.54
N GLU A 246 -14.81 -37.81 10.31
CA GLU A 246 -15.95 -37.81 9.38
C GLU A 246 -17.14 -38.61 9.94
N SER A 247 -16.91 -39.84 10.38
CA SER A 247 -17.97 -40.68 10.98
C SER A 247 -18.61 -40.04 12.21
N ARG A 248 -17.80 -39.43 13.09
CA ARG A 248 -18.31 -38.76 14.30
C ARG A 248 -19.02 -37.44 13.98
N ALA A 249 -18.55 -36.69 13.00
CA ALA A 249 -19.17 -35.45 12.55
C ALA A 249 -20.62 -35.67 12.10
N LEU A 250 -20.90 -36.78 11.38
CA LEU A 250 -22.26 -37.14 10.96
C LEU A 250 -23.20 -37.47 12.13
N GLY A 251 -22.65 -37.94 13.26
CA GLY A 251 -23.42 -38.21 14.47
C GLY A 251 -23.61 -36.99 15.38
N LEU A 252 -22.89 -35.89 15.17
CA LEU A 252 -22.96 -34.71 16.02
C LEU A 252 -24.33 -34.04 16.04
N PRO A 253 -25.05 -33.86 14.91
CA PRO A 253 -26.36 -33.23 14.93
C PRO A 253 -27.36 -33.91 15.85
N GLN A 254 -27.31 -35.24 15.97
CA GLN A 254 -28.19 -35.99 16.87
C GLN A 254 -27.77 -35.87 18.34
N LYS A 255 -26.47 -35.77 18.63
CA LYS A 255 -25.96 -35.72 20.01
C LYS A 255 -25.99 -34.33 20.63
N VAL A 256 -25.66 -33.30 19.85
CA VAL A 256 -25.44 -31.93 20.35
C VAL A 256 -26.41 -30.92 19.74
N GLY A 257 -27.33 -31.37 18.89
CA GLY A 257 -28.33 -30.53 18.23
C GLY A 257 -29.28 -29.82 19.20
N ASP A 258 -29.39 -30.25 20.45
CA ASP A 258 -30.17 -29.54 21.47
C ASP A 258 -29.53 -28.20 21.86
N LYS A 259 -28.19 -28.14 21.91
CA LYS A 259 -27.41 -26.99 22.37
C LYS A 259 -26.91 -26.08 21.24
N TRP A 260 -26.73 -26.63 20.04
CA TRP A 260 -26.10 -25.93 18.92
C TRP A 260 -26.99 -25.87 17.68
N ASN A 261 -26.89 -24.77 16.95
CA ASN A 261 -27.31 -24.67 15.55
C ASN A 261 -26.10 -25.03 14.68
N ILE A 262 -26.24 -26.05 13.83
CA ILE A 262 -25.14 -26.63 13.07
C ILE A 262 -25.35 -26.34 11.58
N TYR A 263 -24.28 -25.93 10.90
CA TYR A 263 -24.28 -25.66 9.47
C TYR A 263 -23.09 -26.38 8.81
N PRO A 264 -23.33 -27.20 7.76
CA PRO A 264 -24.62 -27.65 7.26
C PRO A 264 -25.37 -28.54 8.28
N SER A 265 -26.71 -28.54 8.23
CA SER A 265 -27.57 -29.14 9.28
C SER A 265 -27.49 -30.68 9.35
N ASP A 266 -27.03 -31.31 8.29
CA ASP A 266 -26.76 -32.75 8.20
C ASP A 266 -25.38 -33.13 8.78
N GLY A 267 -24.54 -32.15 9.13
CA GLY A 267 -23.17 -32.38 9.62
C GLY A 267 -22.23 -32.93 8.55
N HIS A 268 -22.64 -32.96 7.27
CA HIS A 268 -21.89 -33.57 6.18
C HIS A 268 -21.15 -32.50 5.37
N ALA A 269 -19.87 -32.26 5.69
CA ALA A 269 -19.02 -31.35 4.94
C ALA A 269 -18.48 -31.98 3.64
N THR A 270 -19.32 -32.10 2.60
CA THR A 270 -18.95 -32.77 1.33
C THR A 270 -18.02 -31.94 0.45
N ARG A 271 -18.11 -30.61 0.54
CA ARG A 271 -17.39 -29.70 -0.34
C ARG A 271 -15.93 -29.57 0.09
N SER A 272 -15.03 -29.71 -0.88
CA SER A 272 -13.60 -29.52 -0.67
C SER A 272 -12.95 -28.83 -1.87
N GLN A 273 -11.90 -28.06 -1.59
CA GLN A 273 -11.11 -27.36 -2.59
C GLN A 273 -9.62 -27.62 -2.35
N LEU A 274 -8.86 -27.74 -3.44
CA LEU A 274 -7.43 -27.95 -3.40
C LEU A 274 -6.71 -26.59 -3.39
N TYR A 275 -5.82 -26.40 -2.42
CA TYR A 275 -4.99 -25.21 -2.28
C TYR A 275 -3.52 -25.61 -2.37
N GLU A 276 -2.74 -24.84 -3.12
CA GLU A 276 -1.29 -24.92 -3.05
C GLU A 276 -0.77 -23.81 -2.15
N PHE A 277 -0.03 -24.20 -1.11
CA PHE A 277 0.69 -23.30 -0.23
C PHE A 277 2.16 -23.34 -0.62
N GLN A 278 2.66 -22.24 -1.18
CA GLN A 278 4.05 -22.11 -1.59
C GLN A 278 4.82 -21.21 -0.62
N PHE A 279 6.00 -21.65 -0.21
CA PHE A 279 7.04 -20.93 0.52
C PHE A 279 8.37 -21.11 -0.24
N ARG A 280 8.50 -20.45 -1.40
CA ARG A 280 9.70 -20.58 -2.24
C ARG A 280 10.76 -19.54 -1.88
N PRO A 281 12.02 -19.96 -1.61
CA PRO A 281 13.15 -19.05 -1.66
C PRO A 281 13.34 -18.56 -3.09
N ILE A 282 13.70 -17.29 -3.25
CA ILE A 282 13.92 -16.68 -4.58
C ILE A 282 15.01 -17.47 -5.33
N SER A 283 14.68 -18.01 -6.51
CA SER A 283 15.65 -18.73 -7.34
C SER A 283 16.78 -17.80 -7.78
N MET A 284 17.97 -18.34 -8.07
CA MET A 284 19.08 -17.54 -8.62
C MET A 284 18.71 -16.89 -9.97
N GLN A 285 17.87 -17.55 -10.78
CA GLN A 285 17.35 -16.99 -12.04
C GLN A 285 16.37 -15.84 -11.78
N ASP A 286 15.48 -16.00 -10.79
CA ASP A 286 14.53 -14.97 -10.39
C ASP A 286 15.28 -13.76 -9.82
N MET A 287 16.26 -13.99 -8.94
CA MET A 287 17.12 -12.96 -8.39
C MET A 287 17.90 -12.22 -9.48
N ALA A 288 18.41 -12.92 -10.49
CA ALA A 288 19.07 -12.30 -11.64
C ALA A 288 18.10 -11.47 -12.48
N SER A 289 16.91 -11.99 -12.78
CA SER A 289 15.88 -11.25 -13.53
C SER A 289 15.41 -10.00 -12.79
N LEU A 290 15.24 -10.10 -11.48
CA LEU A 290 14.85 -9.04 -10.57
C LEU A 290 15.97 -7.99 -10.45
N ALA A 291 17.22 -8.43 -10.34
CA ALA A 291 18.39 -7.56 -10.35
C ALA A 291 18.55 -6.81 -11.68
N ILE A 292 18.27 -7.46 -12.82
CA ILE A 292 18.29 -6.82 -14.14
C ILE A 292 17.15 -5.80 -14.25
N ALA A 293 15.93 -6.14 -13.85
CA ALA A 293 14.78 -5.24 -13.90
C ALA A 293 14.99 -4.00 -13.02
N TYR A 294 15.41 -4.20 -11.76
CA TYR A 294 15.73 -3.10 -10.86
C TYR A 294 16.98 -2.34 -11.32
N GLY A 295 18.01 -3.02 -11.82
CA GLY A 295 19.22 -2.41 -12.35
C GLY A 295 18.93 -1.53 -13.55
N LEU A 296 18.10 -1.97 -14.50
CA LEU A 296 17.64 -1.17 -15.64
C LEU A 296 16.83 0.04 -15.19
N THR A 297 15.94 -0.13 -14.22
CA THR A 297 15.11 0.96 -13.71
C THR A 297 15.95 1.99 -12.93
N PHE A 298 16.92 1.52 -12.15
CA PHE A 298 17.89 2.34 -11.44
C PHE A 298 18.85 3.06 -12.40
N LEU A 299 19.30 2.40 -13.47
CA LEU A 299 20.11 3.01 -14.51
C LEU A 299 19.33 4.10 -15.27
N TYR A 300 18.07 3.82 -15.63
CA TYR A 300 17.17 4.82 -16.21
C TYR A 300 17.03 6.04 -15.29
N PHE A 301 16.90 5.80 -13.98
CA PHE A 301 16.88 6.86 -12.99
C PHE A 301 18.19 7.67 -12.97
N LEU A 302 19.35 7.03 -12.90
CA LEU A 302 20.65 7.71 -12.94
C LEU A 302 20.84 8.54 -14.21
N VAL A 303 20.41 8.02 -15.36
CA VAL A 303 20.42 8.74 -16.65
C VAL A 303 19.44 9.91 -16.65
N SER A 304 18.31 9.79 -15.98
CA SER A 304 17.35 10.88 -15.86
C SER A 304 17.88 11.96 -14.90
N LEU A 305 18.47 11.58 -13.77
CA LEU A 305 19.13 12.52 -12.86
C LEU A 305 20.33 13.23 -13.50
N SER A 306 21.14 12.54 -14.29
CA SER A 306 22.29 13.16 -14.96
C SER A 306 21.87 14.24 -15.95
N LYS A 307 20.66 14.14 -16.53
CA LYS A 307 20.06 15.21 -17.34
C LYS A 307 19.65 16.44 -16.51
N LEU A 308 19.29 16.27 -15.23
CA LEU A 308 19.02 17.37 -14.28
C LEU A 308 20.32 18.06 -13.82
N MET A 309 21.43 17.33 -13.77
CA MET A 309 22.74 17.85 -13.31
C MET A 309 23.37 18.92 -14.21
N ALA A 310 22.73 19.28 -15.31
CA ALA A 310 23.15 20.36 -16.20
C ALA A 310 22.58 21.74 -15.84
N VAL A 311 21.77 21.84 -14.79
CA VAL A 311 21.22 23.10 -14.27
C VAL A 311 22.18 23.71 -13.22
N LYS A 312 22.29 25.04 -13.17
CA LYS A 312 23.29 25.81 -12.39
C LYS A 312 23.16 25.61 -10.85
N SER A 313 21.94 25.32 -10.34
CA SER A 313 21.61 25.05 -8.93
C SER A 313 21.32 23.55 -8.72
N LYS A 314 22.37 22.74 -8.48
CA LYS A 314 22.30 21.26 -8.55
C LYS A 314 21.71 20.61 -7.31
N PHE A 315 22.05 21.10 -6.12
CA PHE A 315 21.73 20.42 -4.87
C PHE A 315 20.28 20.67 -4.41
N GLY A 316 19.82 21.93 -4.46
CA GLY A 316 18.47 22.31 -4.03
C GLY A 316 17.37 21.62 -4.86
N LEU A 317 17.54 21.58 -6.19
CA LEU A 317 16.58 20.92 -7.08
C LEU A 317 16.50 19.41 -6.82
N MET A 318 17.65 18.74 -6.62
CA MET A 318 17.70 17.30 -6.32
C MET A 318 17.02 16.95 -4.99
N VAL A 319 17.28 17.74 -3.95
CA VAL A 319 16.61 17.58 -2.65
C VAL A 319 15.10 17.77 -2.80
N THR A 320 14.67 18.78 -3.56
CA THR A 320 13.24 19.05 -3.79
C THR A 320 12.54 17.87 -4.46
N ILE A 321 13.15 17.29 -5.50
CA ILE A 321 12.60 16.13 -6.20
C ILE A 321 12.52 14.91 -5.27
N ALA A 322 13.59 14.64 -4.52
CA ALA A 322 13.62 13.54 -3.56
C ALA A 322 12.56 13.70 -2.46
N THR A 323 12.41 14.90 -1.90
CA THR A 323 11.39 15.22 -0.88
C THR A 323 9.98 15.09 -1.43
N GLN A 324 9.71 15.57 -2.65
CA GLN A 324 8.40 15.39 -3.30
C GLN A 324 8.03 13.91 -3.42
N ILE A 325 8.96 13.08 -3.92
CA ILE A 325 8.73 11.65 -4.11
C ILE A 325 8.52 10.95 -2.76
N PHE A 326 9.29 11.33 -1.75
CA PHE A 326 9.12 10.84 -0.40
C PHE A 326 7.72 11.15 0.14
N PHE A 327 7.26 12.42 0.03
CA PHE A 327 5.92 12.81 0.47
C PHE A 327 4.82 12.09 -0.30
N ALA A 328 4.93 11.96 -1.63
CA ALA A 328 3.96 11.22 -2.45
C ALA A 328 3.90 9.74 -2.05
N THR A 329 5.05 9.10 -1.89
CA THR A 329 5.15 7.67 -1.50
C THR A 329 4.53 7.43 -0.12
N MET A 330 4.93 8.22 0.87
CA MET A 330 4.45 8.05 2.25
C MET A 330 2.96 8.36 2.37
N SER A 331 2.48 9.43 1.72
CA SER A 331 1.04 9.75 1.69
C SER A 331 0.21 8.61 1.09
N SER A 332 0.74 7.95 0.06
CA SER A 332 0.08 6.82 -0.61
C SER A 332 0.04 5.59 0.28
N PHE A 333 1.11 5.30 1.03
CA PHE A 333 1.11 4.22 2.01
C PHE A 333 0.01 4.42 3.05
N THR A 334 -0.14 5.62 3.60
CA THR A 334 -1.19 5.93 4.58
C THR A 334 -2.59 5.70 4.02
N VAL A 335 -2.86 6.20 2.82
CA VAL A 335 -4.17 5.99 2.18
C VAL A 335 -4.43 4.52 1.89
N CYS A 336 -3.43 3.78 1.41
CA CYS A 336 -3.57 2.35 1.18
C CYS A 336 -3.78 1.56 2.48
N ALA A 337 -3.15 1.95 3.58
CA ALA A 337 -3.43 1.37 4.90
C ALA A 337 -4.86 1.65 5.34
N ILE A 338 -5.35 2.89 5.18
CA ILE A 338 -6.74 3.24 5.54
C ILE A 338 -7.75 2.39 4.77
N PHE A 339 -7.49 2.10 3.49
CA PHE A 339 -8.33 1.25 2.64
C PHE A 339 -8.03 -0.26 2.72
N ASN A 340 -7.18 -0.70 3.67
CA ASN A 340 -6.82 -2.10 3.90
C ASN A 340 -6.28 -2.82 2.64
N ILE A 341 -5.39 -2.15 1.90
CA ILE A 341 -4.73 -2.71 0.73
C ILE A 341 -3.45 -3.44 1.16
N ASP A 342 -3.35 -4.73 0.85
CA ASP A 342 -2.19 -5.56 1.18
C ASP A 342 -0.97 -5.23 0.30
N LEU A 343 -0.02 -4.47 0.84
CA LEU A 343 1.20 -4.07 0.12
C LEU A 343 2.41 -4.98 0.38
N SER A 344 2.21 -6.11 1.06
CA SER A 344 3.27 -7.02 1.52
C SER A 344 3.88 -7.88 0.41
N ARG A 345 3.21 -8.00 -0.74
CA ARG A 345 3.59 -8.92 -1.82
C ARG A 345 4.69 -8.40 -2.74
N ILE A 346 4.88 -7.08 -2.82
CA ILE A 346 5.93 -6.46 -3.66
C ILE A 346 7.02 -5.85 -2.76
N PRO A 347 8.32 -6.00 -3.10
CA PRO A 347 9.40 -5.39 -2.34
C PRO A 347 9.21 -3.89 -2.16
N ARG A 348 9.39 -3.41 -0.91
CA ARG A 348 9.18 -1.99 -0.54
C ARG A 348 10.03 -1.01 -1.38
N ALA A 349 11.18 -1.44 -1.88
CA ALA A 349 12.07 -0.64 -2.72
C ALA A 349 11.52 -0.35 -4.13
N ALA A 350 10.56 -1.14 -4.62
CA ALA A 350 9.99 -0.94 -5.96
C ALA A 350 9.07 0.29 -6.05
N TYR A 351 8.34 0.59 -4.96
CA TYR A 351 7.32 1.63 -4.96
C TYR A 351 7.86 3.04 -5.26
N PRO A 352 8.91 3.54 -4.60
CA PRO A 352 9.44 4.88 -4.88
C PRO A 352 10.00 5.00 -6.29
N VAL A 353 10.53 3.91 -6.85
CA VAL A 353 11.18 3.89 -8.17
C VAL A 353 10.17 4.14 -9.30
N VAL A 354 9.00 3.51 -9.23
CA VAL A 354 7.95 3.73 -10.25
C VAL A 354 7.36 5.13 -10.15
N ILE A 355 7.16 5.64 -8.93
CA ILE A 355 6.68 7.01 -8.70
C ILE A 355 7.67 8.02 -9.27
N LEU A 356 8.95 7.85 -8.98
CA LEU A 356 10.05 8.67 -9.49
C LEU A 356 10.11 8.73 -11.02
N ALA A 357 9.93 7.59 -11.71
CA ALA A 357 9.93 7.57 -13.17
C ALA A 357 8.78 8.40 -13.77
N MET A 358 7.61 8.38 -13.13
CA MET A 358 6.45 9.19 -13.54
C MET A 358 6.62 10.67 -13.18
N SER A 359 7.10 10.97 -11.97
CA SER A 359 7.23 12.35 -11.48
C SER A 359 8.23 13.16 -12.29
N LEU A 360 9.35 12.54 -12.68
CA LEU A 360 10.38 13.17 -13.50
C LEU A 360 9.83 13.70 -14.82
N GLU A 361 8.91 12.99 -15.48
CA GLU A 361 8.30 13.44 -16.73
C GLU A 361 7.61 14.80 -16.57
N HIS A 362 6.83 14.96 -15.49
CA HIS A 362 6.11 16.19 -15.22
C HIS A 362 7.03 17.33 -14.76
N ILE A 363 7.99 17.01 -13.89
CA ILE A 363 9.00 17.96 -13.39
C ILE A 363 9.82 18.54 -14.55
N PHE A 364 10.35 17.68 -15.44
CA PHE A 364 11.13 18.14 -16.59
C PHE A 364 10.34 19.03 -17.52
N ARG A 365 9.08 18.69 -17.77
CA ARG A 365 8.21 19.48 -18.64
C ARG A 365 7.99 20.88 -18.07
N LEU A 366 7.74 20.97 -16.76
CA LEU A 366 7.56 22.25 -16.07
C LEU A 366 8.85 23.09 -16.10
N ILE A 367 10.00 22.51 -15.73
CA ILE A 367 11.29 23.22 -15.76
C ILE A 367 11.59 23.74 -17.17
N ASN A 368 11.43 22.89 -18.19
CA ASN A 368 11.69 23.28 -19.58
C ASN A 368 10.75 24.40 -20.04
N ALA A 369 9.47 24.37 -19.66
CA ALA A 369 8.54 25.45 -19.97
C ALA A 369 8.94 26.78 -19.29
N VAL A 370 9.42 26.73 -18.03
CA VAL A 370 9.92 27.92 -17.33
C VAL A 370 11.16 28.49 -18.02
N ILE A 371 12.07 27.64 -18.50
CA ILE A 371 13.30 28.06 -19.22
C ILE A 371 12.97 28.68 -20.59
N LEU A 372 11.99 28.13 -21.30
CA LEU A 372 11.60 28.60 -22.63
C LEU A 372 10.77 29.90 -22.61
N THR A 373 10.23 30.29 -21.46
CA THR A 373 9.43 31.51 -21.34
C THR A 373 10.36 32.74 -21.22
N PRO A 374 10.14 33.82 -22.00
CA PRO A 374 11.07 34.96 -22.07
C PRO A 374 11.27 35.69 -20.73
N PHE A 375 12.46 36.29 -20.54
CA PHE A 375 12.91 36.99 -19.32
C PHE A 375 12.32 38.40 -19.13
N GLU A 376 11.49 38.88 -20.07
CA GLU A 376 10.94 40.24 -20.06
C GLU A 376 9.78 40.39 -19.05
N ASP A 377 9.16 39.28 -18.65
CA ASP A 377 8.06 39.24 -17.68
C ASP A 377 8.56 39.03 -16.24
N SER A 378 7.83 39.59 -15.25
CA SER A 378 8.07 39.32 -13.83
C SER A 378 8.08 37.80 -13.53
N VAL A 379 8.96 37.34 -12.62
CA VAL A 379 9.14 35.92 -12.26
C VAL A 379 7.82 35.19 -12.02
N SER A 380 6.90 35.81 -11.27
CA SER A 380 5.60 35.21 -10.98
C SER A 380 4.73 35.03 -12.22
N ASN A 381 4.77 35.96 -13.17
CA ASN A 381 4.06 35.84 -14.44
C ASN A 381 4.67 34.74 -15.31
N ARG A 382 6.01 34.67 -15.38
CA ARG A 382 6.71 33.63 -16.14
C ARG A 382 6.35 32.23 -15.66
N ILE A 383 6.41 32.01 -14.35
CA ILE A 383 6.07 30.71 -13.74
C ILE A 383 4.59 30.38 -13.95
N GLY A 384 3.71 31.36 -13.83
CA GLY A 384 2.30 31.18 -14.12
C GLY A 384 2.01 30.80 -15.57
N GLN A 385 2.65 31.46 -16.53
CA GLN A 385 2.51 31.13 -17.95
C GLN A 385 3.03 29.72 -18.24
N ALA A 386 4.23 29.38 -17.75
CA ALA A 386 4.82 28.06 -17.90
C ALA A 386 3.93 26.96 -17.30
N PHE A 387 3.46 27.15 -16.07
CA PHE A 387 2.55 26.21 -15.41
C PHE A 387 1.22 26.08 -16.16
N GLY A 388 0.68 27.18 -16.70
CA GLY A 388 -0.50 27.16 -17.58
C GLY A 388 -0.32 26.29 -18.83
N GLN A 389 0.86 26.34 -19.45
CA GLN A 389 1.18 25.55 -20.64
C GLN A 389 1.38 24.05 -20.34
N THR A 390 1.82 23.70 -19.13
CA THR A 390 2.17 22.31 -18.80
C THR A 390 1.13 21.58 -17.97
N ALA A 391 0.38 22.29 -17.11
CA ALA A 391 -0.50 21.68 -16.11
C ALA A 391 -1.62 20.83 -16.72
N TYR A 392 -2.29 21.29 -17.79
CA TYR A 392 -3.35 20.50 -18.43
C TYR A 392 -2.80 19.21 -19.07
N THR A 393 -1.57 19.25 -19.63
CA THR A 393 -0.93 18.04 -20.18
C THR A 393 -0.54 17.08 -19.07
N ALA A 394 -0.06 17.59 -17.93
CA ALA A 394 0.28 16.78 -16.78
C ALA A 394 -0.98 16.11 -16.22
N LEU A 395 -2.05 16.88 -15.99
CA LEU A 395 -3.34 16.36 -15.52
C LEU A 395 -3.92 15.29 -16.46
N ALA A 396 -3.88 15.51 -17.78
CA ALA A 396 -4.37 14.54 -18.75
C ALA A 396 -3.55 13.23 -18.72
N THR A 397 -2.23 13.32 -18.64
CA THR A 397 -1.36 12.13 -18.51
C THR A 397 -1.55 11.42 -17.17
N THR A 398 -1.69 12.15 -16.06
CA THR A 398 -2.00 11.59 -14.74
C THR A 398 -3.31 10.83 -14.76
N LEU A 399 -4.39 11.46 -15.27
CA LEU A 399 -5.70 10.82 -15.37
C LEU A 399 -5.65 9.57 -16.26
N GLN A 400 -4.93 9.65 -17.38
CA GLN A 400 -4.72 8.50 -18.25
C GLN A 400 -4.04 7.34 -17.52
N ASN A 401 -2.93 7.62 -16.82
CA ASN A 401 -2.17 6.61 -16.12
C ASN A 401 -2.99 5.99 -14.99
N VAL A 402 -3.80 6.78 -14.28
CA VAL A 402 -4.76 6.27 -13.28
C VAL A 402 -5.75 5.31 -13.92
N VAL A 403 -6.40 5.69 -15.02
CA VAL A 403 -7.35 4.81 -15.73
C VAL A 403 -6.67 3.53 -16.20
N ILE A 404 -5.48 3.62 -16.79
CA ILE A 404 -4.72 2.44 -17.24
C ILE A 404 -4.40 1.53 -16.05
N LEU A 405 -3.92 2.07 -14.93
CA LEU A 405 -3.59 1.30 -13.74
C LEU A 405 -4.83 0.67 -13.09
N THR A 406 -5.97 1.36 -13.09
CA THR A 406 -7.25 0.81 -12.59
C THR A 406 -7.80 -0.29 -13.50
N VAL A 407 -7.60 -0.20 -14.81
CA VAL A 407 -7.95 -1.30 -15.73
C VAL A 407 -6.99 -2.47 -15.54
N LEU A 408 -5.69 -2.20 -15.47
CA LEU A 408 -4.67 -3.23 -15.22
C LEU A 408 -4.91 -3.95 -13.91
N SER A 409 -5.27 -3.25 -12.83
CA SER A 409 -5.54 -3.88 -11.54
C SER A 409 -6.65 -4.94 -11.62
N ARG A 410 -7.64 -4.77 -12.51
CA ARG A 410 -8.68 -5.79 -12.73
C ARG A 410 -8.20 -6.98 -13.58
N LEU A 411 -7.23 -6.78 -14.46
CA LEU A 411 -6.74 -7.80 -15.39
C LEU A 411 -5.61 -8.65 -14.81
N VAL A 412 -4.77 -8.06 -13.95
CA VAL A 412 -3.58 -8.71 -13.38
C VAL A 412 -3.93 -9.63 -12.20
N SER A 413 -2.93 -10.36 -11.72
CA SER A 413 -3.06 -11.21 -10.52
C SER A 413 -3.31 -10.37 -9.26
N GLN A 414 -3.90 -10.98 -8.22
CA GLN A 414 -4.28 -10.27 -6.99
C GLN A 414 -3.11 -9.51 -6.34
N GLY A 415 -1.88 -10.05 -6.39
CA GLY A 415 -0.69 -9.38 -5.83
C GLY A 415 -0.17 -8.20 -6.63
N VAL A 416 -0.27 -8.22 -7.96
CA VAL A 416 0.10 -7.08 -8.81
C VAL A 416 -1.02 -6.03 -8.84
N SER A 417 -2.27 -6.45 -8.62
CA SER A 417 -3.43 -5.57 -8.54
C SER A 417 -3.30 -4.55 -7.41
N GLU A 418 -2.92 -5.00 -6.22
CA GLU A 418 -2.69 -4.14 -5.04
C GLU A 418 -1.61 -3.09 -5.33
N PHE A 419 -0.54 -3.47 -6.05
CA PHE A 419 0.49 -2.53 -6.50
C PHE A 419 -0.04 -1.52 -7.52
N CYS A 420 -0.84 -1.94 -8.49
CA CYS A 420 -1.43 -1.03 -9.47
C CYS A 420 -2.34 0.01 -8.81
N VAL A 421 -3.13 -0.39 -7.81
CA VAL A 421 -3.97 0.53 -7.02
C VAL A 421 -3.10 1.52 -6.24
N PHE A 422 -2.03 1.04 -5.58
CA PHE A 422 -1.08 1.92 -4.91
C PHE A 422 -0.47 2.94 -5.88
N ALA A 423 0.01 2.48 -7.05
CA ALA A 423 0.63 3.36 -8.04
C ALA A 423 -0.36 4.41 -8.56
N ALA A 424 -1.64 4.06 -8.72
CA ALA A 424 -2.68 5.01 -9.13
C ALA A 424 -2.87 6.11 -8.06
N ILE A 425 -2.97 5.74 -6.79
CA ILE A 425 -3.06 6.69 -5.67
C ILE A 425 -1.80 7.57 -5.60
N ALA A 426 -0.63 6.97 -5.79
CA ALA A 426 0.64 7.68 -5.71
C ALA A 426 0.86 8.71 -6.80
N ILE A 427 0.43 8.44 -8.03
CA ILE A 427 0.52 9.43 -9.12
C ILE A 427 -0.42 10.62 -8.86
N VAL A 428 -1.57 10.40 -8.20
CA VAL A 428 -2.47 11.51 -7.81
C VAL A 428 -1.81 12.40 -6.75
N PHE A 429 -1.19 11.80 -5.72
CA PHE A 429 -0.44 12.57 -4.72
C PHE A 429 0.80 13.24 -5.31
N ASP A 430 1.52 12.58 -6.22
CA ASP A 430 2.66 13.18 -6.91
C ASP A 430 2.24 14.43 -7.70
N PHE A 431 1.13 14.36 -8.44
CA PHE A 431 0.58 15.53 -9.14
C PHE A 431 0.16 16.65 -8.17
N PHE A 432 -0.42 16.30 -7.01
CA PHE A 432 -0.76 17.27 -5.97
C PHE A 432 0.49 17.98 -5.43
N TYR A 433 1.55 17.24 -5.08
CA TYR A 433 2.81 17.81 -4.59
C TYR A 433 3.59 18.56 -5.67
N LEU A 434 3.46 18.17 -6.94
CA LEU A 434 3.99 18.92 -8.08
C LEU A 434 3.35 20.32 -8.16
N CYS A 435 2.02 20.39 -8.03
CA CYS A 435 1.28 21.66 -8.13
C CYS A 435 1.48 22.58 -6.91
N THR A 436 1.81 22.01 -5.75
CA THR A 436 1.94 22.75 -4.49
C THR A 436 3.40 22.94 -4.09
N PHE A 437 4.04 21.89 -3.54
CA PHE A 437 5.41 21.92 -3.05
C PHE A 437 6.44 22.28 -4.13
N PHE A 438 6.47 21.52 -5.22
CA PHE A 438 7.50 21.68 -6.24
C PHE A 438 7.38 23.04 -6.94
N LEU A 439 6.15 23.44 -7.29
CA LEU A 439 5.90 24.75 -7.90
C LEU A 439 6.33 25.90 -6.99
N ALA A 440 6.08 25.81 -5.68
CA ALA A 440 6.50 26.82 -4.71
C ALA A 440 8.04 26.89 -4.61
N VAL A 441 8.70 25.74 -4.43
CA VAL A 441 10.17 25.69 -4.30
C VAL A 441 10.86 26.13 -5.60
N LEU A 442 10.37 25.70 -6.76
CA LEU A 442 10.85 26.16 -8.06
C LEU A 442 10.71 27.69 -8.20
N SER A 443 9.64 28.27 -7.67
CA SER A 443 9.45 29.72 -7.69
C SER A 443 10.50 30.47 -6.88
N VAL A 444 10.90 29.93 -5.74
CA VAL A 444 11.99 30.51 -4.91
C VAL A 444 13.33 30.33 -5.60
N ASP A 445 13.63 29.14 -6.12
CA ASP A 445 14.92 28.84 -6.76
C ASP A 445 15.16 29.75 -7.97
N VAL A 446 14.13 29.92 -8.81
CA VAL A 446 14.18 30.84 -9.96
C VAL A 446 14.38 32.29 -9.52
N ARG A 447 13.69 32.73 -8.46
CA ARG A 447 13.81 34.11 -7.94
C ARG A 447 15.19 34.37 -7.35
N ARG A 448 15.77 33.39 -6.64
CA ARG A 448 17.14 33.46 -6.10
C ARG A 448 18.20 33.47 -7.21
N MET A 449 18.03 32.65 -8.24
CA MET A 449 18.94 32.63 -9.39
C MET A 449 18.98 33.98 -10.11
N GLU A 450 17.83 34.61 -10.34
CA GLU A 450 17.80 35.94 -10.97
C GLU A 450 18.44 37.04 -10.12
N LEU A 451 18.21 37.01 -8.80
CA LEU A 451 18.84 37.96 -7.88
C LEU A 451 20.37 37.81 -7.89
N GLY A 452 20.88 36.58 -7.88
CA GLY A 452 22.31 36.29 -7.99
C GLY A 452 22.92 36.73 -9.33
N ASP A 453 22.22 36.48 -10.44
CA ASP A 453 22.67 36.93 -11.77
C ASP A 453 22.60 38.48 -11.89
N ALA A 454 21.64 39.14 -11.23
CA ALA A 454 21.55 40.60 -11.16
C ALA A 454 22.68 41.22 -10.31
N LEU A 455 22.97 40.65 -9.13
CA LEU A 455 24.07 41.06 -8.24
C LEU A 455 25.44 40.88 -8.90
N THR A 456 25.67 39.75 -9.58
CA THR A 456 26.91 39.51 -10.34
C THR A 456 27.05 40.48 -11.52
N LYS A 457 25.95 40.81 -12.21
CA LYS A 457 25.97 41.84 -13.26
C LYS A 457 26.22 43.25 -12.70
N ALA A 458 25.70 43.57 -11.52
CA ALA A 458 25.94 44.84 -10.84
C ALA A 458 27.39 44.99 -10.38
N THR A 459 27.97 43.94 -9.79
CA THR A 459 29.39 43.89 -9.40
C THR A 459 30.31 43.93 -10.63
N MET A 460 29.96 43.27 -11.74
CA MET A 460 30.71 43.41 -12.99
C MET A 460 30.59 44.81 -13.64
N ARG A 461 29.44 45.48 -13.50
CA ARG A 461 29.27 46.88 -13.93
C ARG A 461 30.12 47.85 -13.11
N HIS A 462 30.33 47.58 -11.83
CA HIS A 462 31.22 48.38 -10.99
C HIS A 462 32.70 48.23 -11.39
N ASN A 463 33.11 47.05 -11.88
CA ASN A 463 34.50 46.75 -12.22
C ASN A 463 34.91 46.95 -13.69
N ARG A 464 34.07 47.55 -14.56
CA ARG A 464 34.44 47.66 -15.99
C ARG A 464 33.84 48.87 -16.70
N ARG A 465 34.53 50.02 -16.61
CA ARG A 465 34.75 50.90 -17.77
C ARG A 465 35.98 50.35 -18.49
N VAL A 466 35.76 49.72 -19.66
CA VAL A 466 36.70 49.38 -20.76
C VAL A 466 36.28 48.03 -21.36
N GLY A 467 36.06 48.03 -22.68
CA GLY A 467 36.01 46.82 -23.50
C GLY A 467 34.61 46.33 -23.84
N GLU A 468 34.22 46.63 -25.07
CA GLU A 468 33.00 46.23 -25.77
C GLU A 468 32.57 44.77 -25.63
N SER A 469 31.28 44.63 -25.93
CA SER A 469 30.50 43.44 -26.21
C SER A 469 31.32 42.29 -26.81
N ARG A 470 31.25 41.12 -26.17
CA ARG A 470 31.32 39.83 -26.86
C ARG A 470 30.74 38.70 -25.98
N SER A 471 29.63 38.19 -26.49
CA SER A 471 29.23 36.78 -26.49
C SER A 471 28.82 36.13 -25.17
N CYS A 472 27.56 36.30 -24.78
CA CYS A 472 26.81 35.23 -24.13
C CYS A 472 26.47 34.16 -25.19
N ARG A 473 27.47 33.36 -25.56
CA ARG A 473 27.34 32.26 -26.54
C ARG A 473 27.45 30.86 -25.90
N SER A 474 27.30 30.74 -24.58
CA SER A 474 27.67 29.50 -23.87
C SER A 474 26.53 28.70 -23.25
N TRP A 475 25.39 29.31 -22.90
CA TRP A 475 24.34 28.60 -22.13
C TRP A 475 23.20 28.06 -23.02
N LEU A 476 22.86 28.77 -24.09
CA LEU A 476 21.66 28.52 -24.90
C LEU A 476 21.89 27.74 -26.19
N ASP A 477 23.08 27.75 -26.76
CA ASP A 477 23.29 27.21 -28.13
C ASP A 477 23.43 25.67 -28.17
N ARG A 478 23.58 24.99 -27.04
CA ARG A 478 24.02 23.58 -27.05
C ARG A 478 23.43 22.61 -26.06
N MET A 479 22.49 22.99 -25.21
CA MET A 479 21.76 21.97 -24.45
C MET A 479 20.51 21.44 -25.17
N LEU A 480 20.78 21.01 -26.41
CA LEU A 480 19.98 20.09 -27.22
C LEU A 480 18.61 20.57 -27.72
N GLN A 481 18.67 21.30 -28.83
CA GLN A 481 17.63 21.40 -29.85
C GLN A 481 16.80 20.11 -30.00
N GLY A 482 15.55 20.17 -29.55
CA GLY A 482 14.37 19.60 -30.21
C GLY A 482 14.16 18.08 -30.21
N ARG A 483 15.20 17.24 -30.09
CA ARG A 483 15.03 15.77 -30.22
C ARG A 483 14.72 15.03 -28.91
N VAL A 484 15.08 15.59 -27.75
CA VAL A 484 14.95 14.86 -26.47
C VAL A 484 13.58 15.04 -25.79
N ALA A 485 12.88 16.15 -26.07
CA ALA A 485 11.53 16.40 -25.57
C ALA A 485 10.46 15.45 -26.15
N MET A 486 10.71 14.85 -27.31
CA MET A 486 9.87 13.82 -27.93
C MET A 486 9.98 12.47 -27.19
N SER A 487 11.15 12.13 -26.65
CA SER A 487 11.41 10.81 -26.04
C SER A 487 10.89 10.67 -24.60
N THR A 488 10.54 11.76 -23.92
CA THR A 488 10.09 11.72 -22.51
C THR A 488 8.58 11.66 -22.32
N ARG A 489 7.76 11.99 -23.33
CA ARG A 489 6.27 12.02 -23.23
C ARG A 489 5.59 10.66 -22.99
N ILE A 490 6.34 9.58 -23.19
CA ILE A 490 5.85 8.21 -23.05
C ILE A 490 6.81 7.37 -22.19
N ALA A 491 7.99 7.91 -21.84
CA ALA A 491 9.01 7.15 -21.11
C ALA A 491 8.50 6.72 -19.73
N GLY A 492 7.85 7.62 -18.97
CA GLY A 492 7.27 7.27 -17.67
C GLY A 492 6.21 6.17 -17.79
N THR A 493 5.29 6.31 -18.76
CA THR A 493 4.25 5.30 -19.00
C THR A 493 4.82 3.96 -19.48
N ILE A 494 5.84 3.95 -20.35
CA ILE A 494 6.53 2.72 -20.80
C ILE A 494 7.27 2.06 -19.65
N VAL A 495 7.99 2.84 -18.83
CA VAL A 495 8.71 2.29 -17.67
C VAL A 495 7.73 1.71 -16.67
N MET A 496 6.61 2.38 -16.40
CA MET A 496 5.55 1.85 -15.54
C MET A 496 4.92 0.59 -16.11
N PHE A 497 4.51 0.60 -17.39
CA PHE A 497 3.87 -0.57 -18.01
C PHE A 497 4.83 -1.75 -18.13
N GLY A 498 6.10 -1.47 -18.48
CA GLY A 498 7.18 -2.44 -18.49
C GLY A 498 7.44 -3.02 -17.11
N PHE A 499 7.47 -2.19 -16.06
CA PHE A 499 7.59 -2.67 -14.69
C PHE A 499 6.41 -3.56 -14.28
N VAL A 500 5.17 -3.17 -14.59
CA VAL A 500 3.97 -3.97 -14.30
C VAL A 500 3.99 -5.29 -15.06
N LEU A 501 4.40 -5.29 -16.34
CA LEU A 501 4.54 -6.50 -17.14
C LEU A 501 5.66 -7.41 -16.63
N ILE A 502 6.82 -6.85 -16.27
CA ILE A 502 7.95 -7.59 -15.72
C ILE A 502 7.56 -8.18 -14.35
N ALA A 503 6.90 -7.40 -13.49
CA ALA A 503 6.39 -7.90 -12.22
C ALA A 503 5.39 -9.03 -12.45
N GLN A 504 4.43 -8.86 -13.37
CA GLN A 504 3.46 -9.90 -13.70
C GLN A 504 4.10 -11.15 -14.30
N TRP A 505 5.14 -11.01 -15.14
CA TRP A 505 5.91 -12.13 -15.69
C TRP A 505 6.68 -12.85 -14.58
N HIS A 506 7.38 -12.08 -13.74
CA HIS A 506 8.22 -12.58 -12.65
C HIS A 506 7.40 -13.30 -11.58
N PHE A 507 6.23 -12.78 -11.21
CA PHE A 507 5.43 -13.40 -10.15
C PHE A 507 4.72 -14.68 -10.60
N PHE A 508 4.42 -14.91 -11.90
CA PHE A 508 3.57 -16.04 -12.32
C PHE A 508 3.86 -16.56 -13.75
N GLY A 509 5.09 -16.99 -14.03
CA GLY A 509 5.51 -17.55 -15.32
C GLY A 509 4.51 -18.50 -16.01
N ASP A 510 4.44 -18.32 -17.34
CA ASP A 510 3.90 -19.12 -18.45
C ASP A 510 2.40 -19.20 -18.80
N GLU A 511 1.40 -18.97 -17.93
CA GLU A 511 0.00 -19.23 -18.36
C GLU A 511 -1.07 -18.14 -18.11
N GLY A 512 -0.71 -16.98 -17.55
CA GLY A 512 -1.72 -16.02 -17.04
C GLY A 512 -2.28 -15.01 -18.05
N LEU A 513 -1.41 -14.37 -18.85
CA LEU A 513 -1.80 -13.14 -19.58
C LEU A 513 -2.68 -13.43 -20.80
N PHE A 514 -2.26 -14.35 -21.68
CA PHE A 514 -3.00 -14.64 -22.91
C PHE A 514 -4.36 -15.32 -22.63
N LYS A 515 -4.43 -16.28 -21.70
CA LYS A 515 -5.70 -16.94 -21.33
C LYS A 515 -6.72 -15.99 -20.71
N LYS A 516 -6.31 -15.04 -19.85
CA LYS A 516 -7.23 -14.05 -19.25
C LYS A 516 -7.65 -12.96 -20.23
N LEU A 517 -6.75 -12.47 -21.08
CA LEU A 517 -7.09 -11.50 -22.14
C LEU A 517 -8.12 -12.09 -23.12
N ILE A 518 -7.97 -13.37 -23.48
CA ILE A 518 -8.93 -14.07 -24.35
C ILE A 518 -10.24 -14.38 -23.60
N GLY A 519 -10.18 -14.79 -22.33
CA GLY A 519 -11.38 -15.08 -21.52
C GLY A 519 -12.24 -13.85 -21.20
N SER A 520 -11.63 -12.67 -21.03
CA SER A 520 -12.34 -11.41 -20.78
C SER A 520 -13.02 -10.85 -22.03
N TRP A 521 -12.47 -11.08 -23.22
CA TRP A 521 -13.11 -10.70 -24.48
C TRP A 521 -14.22 -11.67 -24.89
N THR A 522 -14.11 -12.93 -24.47
CA THR A 522 -15.09 -13.99 -24.72
C THR A 522 -16.03 -14.11 -23.52
N GLY A 523 -16.74 -13.04 -23.14
CA GLY A 523 -17.67 -12.92 -22.00
C GLY A 523 -17.92 -14.16 -21.14
N SER A 524 -16.88 -14.64 -20.45
CA SER A 524 -16.90 -15.84 -19.61
C SER A 524 -16.37 -15.46 -18.24
N ASP A 525 -16.83 -14.33 -17.71
CA ASP A 525 -16.95 -14.23 -16.25
C ASP A 525 -18.07 -15.20 -15.88
N LEU A 526 -17.70 -16.48 -15.70
CA LEU A 526 -18.42 -17.37 -14.81
C LEU A 526 -18.26 -16.75 -13.41
N HIS A 527 -19.09 -15.75 -13.14
CA HIS A 527 -19.60 -15.52 -11.81
C HIS A 527 -20.20 -16.86 -11.38
N VAL A 528 -19.38 -17.66 -10.70
CA VAL A 528 -19.90 -18.68 -9.81
C VAL A 528 -20.54 -17.89 -8.69
N GLU A 529 -21.80 -17.50 -8.87
CA GLU A 529 -22.68 -17.24 -7.74
C GLU A 529 -22.65 -18.51 -6.91
N ASP A 530 -21.88 -18.48 -5.82
CA ASP A 530 -21.90 -19.52 -4.80
C ASP A 530 -23.25 -19.38 -4.07
N PRO A 531 -24.19 -20.34 -4.21
CA PRO A 531 -25.49 -20.25 -3.54
C PRO A 531 -25.38 -20.23 -1.99
N GLU A 532 -24.20 -20.49 -1.43
CA GLU A 532 -23.89 -20.49 0.01
C GLU A 532 -23.41 -19.16 0.58
N SER A 533 -23.22 -18.11 -0.23
CA SER A 533 -23.06 -16.77 0.35
C SER A 533 -24.26 -16.49 1.26
N SER A 534 -25.48 -16.88 0.83
CA SER A 534 -26.72 -16.72 1.60
C SER A 534 -26.72 -17.43 2.98
N LEU A 535 -26.29 -18.69 3.08
CA LEU A 535 -26.36 -19.48 4.32
C LEU A 535 -25.38 -19.02 5.41
N LEU A 536 -24.19 -18.54 5.02
CA LEU A 536 -23.21 -17.99 5.96
C LEU A 536 -23.41 -16.49 6.22
N GLU A 537 -24.06 -15.78 5.29
CA GLU A 537 -24.46 -14.37 5.44
C GLU A 537 -25.60 -14.21 6.46
N ASP A 538 -26.50 -15.20 6.56
CA ASP A 538 -27.52 -15.32 7.62
C ASP A 538 -26.91 -15.48 9.03
N ILE A 539 -25.70 -16.02 9.14
CA ILE A 539 -24.99 -16.21 10.42
C ILE A 539 -24.28 -14.91 10.86
N HIS A 540 -24.22 -13.87 10.01
CA HIS A 540 -23.47 -12.63 10.25
C HIS A 540 -22.03 -12.91 10.73
N GLN A 541 -21.34 -13.79 10.00
CA GLN A 541 -19.97 -14.14 10.28
C GLN A 541 -19.04 -12.98 9.91
N ALA A 542 -18.16 -12.57 10.83
CA ALA A 542 -17.26 -11.43 10.59
C ALA A 542 -16.23 -11.71 9.48
N ARG A 543 -16.01 -12.98 9.12
CA ARG A 543 -15.03 -13.39 8.11
C ARG A 543 -15.33 -14.77 7.54
N SER A 544 -15.33 -14.89 6.21
CA SER A 544 -15.55 -16.16 5.53
C SER A 544 -14.37 -17.14 5.68
N PRO A 545 -14.60 -18.47 5.61
CA PRO A 545 -13.55 -19.48 5.71
C PRO A 545 -12.44 -19.32 4.66
N ARG A 546 -12.80 -18.97 3.42
CA ARG A 546 -11.83 -18.71 2.35
C ARG A 546 -10.97 -17.48 2.63
N SER A 547 -11.57 -16.42 3.18
CA SER A 547 -10.85 -15.20 3.59
C SER A 547 -9.89 -15.50 4.75
N TRP A 548 -10.36 -16.26 5.75
CA TRP A 548 -9.53 -16.71 6.87
C TRP A 548 -8.33 -17.57 6.41
N LEU A 549 -8.55 -18.53 5.50
CA LEU A 549 -7.48 -19.39 4.98
C LEU A 549 -6.38 -18.59 4.25
N ARG A 550 -6.76 -17.56 3.48
CA ARG A 550 -5.81 -16.66 2.80
C ARG A 550 -4.98 -15.81 3.76
N MET A 551 -5.46 -15.60 4.98
CA MET A 551 -4.79 -14.85 6.04
C MET A 551 -4.01 -15.74 7.02
N GLN A 552 -3.86 -17.02 6.71
CA GLN A 552 -2.96 -17.87 7.51
C GLN A 552 -1.53 -17.35 7.42
N ASP A 553 -0.85 -17.36 8.56
CA ASP A 553 0.52 -16.89 8.67
C ASP A 553 1.43 -17.78 7.81
N HIS A 554 2.29 -17.16 7.02
CA HIS A 554 3.23 -17.89 6.19
C HIS A 554 4.29 -18.62 7.02
N GLU A 555 4.60 -18.13 8.23
CA GLU A 555 5.46 -18.84 9.17
C GLU A 555 4.82 -20.18 9.58
N THR A 556 3.49 -20.22 9.76
CA THR A 556 2.77 -21.48 9.99
C THR A 556 2.83 -22.38 8.75
N ALA A 557 2.68 -21.83 7.54
CA ALA A 557 2.82 -22.63 6.33
C ALA A 557 4.23 -23.25 6.22
N GLN A 558 5.29 -22.51 6.59
CA GLN A 558 6.66 -23.00 6.67
C GLN A 558 6.83 -24.09 7.74
N GLU A 559 6.27 -23.89 8.93
CA GLU A 559 6.28 -24.90 10.00
C GLU A 559 5.59 -26.20 9.54
N VAL A 560 4.47 -26.11 8.82
CA VAL A 560 3.76 -27.27 8.25
C VAL A 560 4.57 -27.93 7.12
N ILE A 561 5.23 -27.16 6.25
CA ILE A 561 6.13 -27.68 5.21
C ILE A 561 7.27 -28.48 5.85
N ASN A 562 7.91 -27.92 6.89
CA ASN A 562 9.01 -28.58 7.60
C ASN A 562 8.59 -29.92 8.22
N ILE A 563 7.31 -30.06 8.59
CA ILE A 563 6.77 -31.30 9.15
C ILE A 563 6.51 -32.34 8.08
N ILE A 564 5.89 -31.96 6.96
CA ILE A 564 5.32 -32.92 5.99
C ILE A 564 6.28 -33.18 4.82
N LYS A 565 6.94 -32.13 4.32
CA LYS A 565 7.86 -32.19 3.19
C LYS A 565 9.06 -31.25 3.44
N PRO A 566 10.01 -31.63 4.32
CA PRO A 566 11.14 -30.76 4.68
C PRO A 566 12.07 -30.42 3.52
N SER A 567 12.06 -31.21 2.43
CA SER A 567 12.83 -30.95 1.21
C SER A 567 12.08 -30.15 0.15
N SER A 568 10.78 -29.86 0.37
CA SER A 568 9.94 -29.12 -0.57
C SER A 568 9.75 -27.68 -0.11
N TYR A 569 9.42 -26.82 -1.06
CA TYR A 569 9.06 -25.43 -0.83
C TYR A 569 7.56 -25.19 -0.98
N SER A 570 6.78 -26.22 -1.29
CA SER A 570 5.32 -26.14 -1.31
C SER A 570 4.68 -27.44 -0.86
N TYR A 571 3.43 -27.31 -0.41
CA TYR A 571 2.55 -28.45 -0.13
C TYR A 571 1.16 -28.17 -0.66
N THR A 572 0.49 -29.26 -1.06
CA THR A 572 -0.89 -29.22 -1.56
C THR A 572 -1.84 -29.67 -0.45
N ALA A 573 -2.79 -28.82 -0.08
CA ALA A 573 -3.79 -29.11 0.94
C ALA A 573 -5.18 -29.25 0.32
N ARG A 574 -5.89 -30.34 0.61
CA ARG A 574 -7.33 -30.43 0.36
C ARG A 574 -8.07 -29.88 1.57
N VAL A 575 -8.65 -28.70 1.42
CA VAL A 575 -9.37 -28.00 2.48
C VAL A 575 -10.86 -28.27 2.31
N TYR A 576 -11.46 -28.84 3.33
CA TYR A 576 -12.91 -29.06 3.39
C TYR A 576 -13.59 -27.85 4.02
N GLU A 577 -14.82 -27.59 3.62
CA GLU A 577 -15.63 -26.55 4.24
C GLU A 577 -15.83 -26.84 5.74
N PRO A 578 -15.82 -25.80 6.58
CA PRO A 578 -15.93 -25.99 8.02
C PRO A 578 -17.35 -26.35 8.44
N LEU A 579 -17.46 -27.17 9.49
CA LEU A 579 -18.72 -27.29 10.24
C LEU A 579 -18.85 -26.11 11.19
N VAL A 580 -19.89 -25.31 11.02
CA VAL A 580 -20.14 -24.12 11.83
C VAL A 580 -21.15 -24.46 12.93
N PHE A 581 -20.75 -24.21 14.18
CA PHE A 581 -21.57 -24.40 15.37
C PHE A 581 -21.86 -23.04 15.99
N VAL A 582 -23.13 -22.70 16.09
CA VAL A 582 -23.61 -21.47 16.76
C VAL A 582 -24.37 -21.86 18.01
N LEU A 583 -23.98 -21.32 19.16
CA LEU A 583 -24.65 -21.59 20.43
C LEU A 583 -26.10 -21.09 20.37
N LYS A 584 -27.07 -21.93 20.76
CA LYS A 584 -28.48 -21.53 20.75
C LYS A 584 -28.75 -20.41 21.76
N GLY A 585 -29.57 -19.44 21.37
CA GLY A 585 -29.89 -18.27 22.20
C GLY A 585 -28.85 -17.14 22.13
N SER A 586 -27.80 -17.28 21.32
CA SER A 586 -26.84 -16.21 21.07
C SER A 586 -27.38 -15.18 20.06
N ASP A 587 -27.25 -13.90 20.41
CA ASP A 587 -27.54 -12.78 19.49
C ASP A 587 -26.32 -12.51 18.61
N ARG A 588 -26.45 -12.81 17.32
CA ARG A 588 -25.42 -12.58 16.31
C ARG A 588 -25.66 -11.33 15.48
N THR A 589 -26.71 -10.57 15.78
CA THR A 589 -26.95 -9.32 15.08
C THR A 589 -25.88 -8.31 15.48
N PRO A 590 -25.15 -7.71 14.51
CA PRO A 590 -24.14 -6.72 14.83
C PRO A 590 -24.83 -5.46 15.38
N ARG A 591 -24.79 -5.28 16.71
CA ARG A 591 -25.40 -4.12 17.40
C ARG A 591 -24.71 -2.79 17.06
N SER A 592 -23.49 -2.85 16.55
CA SER A 592 -22.74 -1.72 15.99
C SER A 592 -22.51 -1.95 14.50
N LYS A 593 -22.80 -0.95 13.66
CA LYS A 593 -22.27 -0.93 12.28
C LYS A 593 -20.77 -1.16 12.36
N GLU A 594 -20.25 -2.12 11.60
CA GLU A 594 -18.81 -2.29 11.50
C GLU A 594 -18.20 -0.93 11.14
N PRO A 595 -17.18 -0.49 11.90
CA PRO A 595 -16.56 0.79 11.63
C PRO A 595 -15.97 0.76 10.21
N THR A 596 -16.23 1.78 9.40
CA THR A 596 -15.79 1.82 7.98
C THR A 596 -14.27 1.90 7.83
N LEU A 597 -13.56 2.28 8.90
CA LEU A 597 -12.11 2.37 8.94
C LEU A 597 -11.53 1.20 9.77
N LEU A 598 -10.25 0.92 9.58
CA LEU A 598 -9.57 -0.11 10.37
C LEU A 598 -9.63 0.20 11.87
N PRO A 599 -9.68 -0.83 12.75
CA PRO A 599 -9.60 -0.65 14.20
C PRO A 599 -8.41 0.23 14.64
N ALA A 600 -7.27 0.11 13.96
CA ALA A 600 -6.09 0.95 14.17
C ALA A 600 -6.34 2.45 13.92
N ALA A 601 -7.20 2.78 12.95
CA ALA A 601 -7.54 4.17 12.65
C ALA A 601 -8.46 4.75 13.73
N TYR A 602 -9.41 3.96 14.26
CA TYR A 602 -10.23 4.38 15.39
C TYR A 602 -9.40 4.54 16.67
N ASP A 603 -8.49 3.60 16.91
CA ASP A 603 -7.57 3.66 18.04
C ASP A 603 -6.69 4.92 17.98
N PHE A 604 -6.16 5.23 16.80
CA PHE A 604 -5.46 6.48 16.54
C PHE A 604 -6.33 7.72 16.79
N ILE A 605 -7.59 7.71 16.34
CA ILE A 605 -8.52 8.84 16.53
C ILE A 605 -8.87 9.03 18.02
N HIS A 606 -9.03 7.94 18.78
CA HIS A 606 -9.44 8.04 20.18
C HIS A 606 -8.28 8.36 21.12
N HIS A 607 -7.09 7.80 20.89
CA HIS A 607 -5.97 7.90 21.82
C HIS A 607 -4.88 8.88 21.39
N GLU A 608 -4.66 9.07 20.08
CA GLU A 608 -3.52 9.85 19.55
C GLU A 608 -3.93 11.15 18.82
N LEU A 609 -5.23 11.40 18.60
CA LEU A 609 -5.71 12.58 17.86
C LEU A 609 -5.27 13.91 18.49
N ALA A 610 -5.30 14.03 19.81
CA ALA A 610 -4.87 15.26 20.49
C ALA A 610 -3.38 15.54 20.26
N ARG A 611 -2.53 14.51 20.37
CA ARG A 611 -1.09 14.61 20.11
C ARG A 611 -0.81 14.89 18.63
N PHE A 612 -1.56 14.24 17.74
CA PHE A 612 -1.52 14.50 16.30
C PHE A 612 -1.80 15.96 15.96
N VAL A 613 -2.91 16.53 16.45
CA VAL A 613 -3.28 17.93 16.19
C VAL A 613 -2.21 18.88 16.70
N VAL A 614 -1.70 18.66 17.92
CA VAL A 614 -0.61 19.47 18.49
C VAL A 614 0.63 19.41 17.59
N ILE A 615 1.05 18.22 17.16
CA ILE A 615 2.24 18.05 16.31
C ILE A 615 2.05 18.73 14.95
N VAL A 616 0.88 18.60 14.31
CA VAL A 616 0.59 19.29 13.06
C VAL A 616 0.70 20.82 13.24
N VAL A 617 0.14 21.37 14.31
CA VAL A 617 0.21 22.80 14.62
C VAL A 617 1.67 23.23 14.89
N VAL A 618 2.42 22.48 15.69
CA VAL A 618 3.83 22.78 15.99
C VAL A 618 4.70 22.72 14.74
N VAL A 619 4.54 21.70 13.89
CA VAL A 619 5.31 21.57 12.64
C VAL A 619 4.99 22.72 11.69
N VAL A 620 3.71 23.07 11.52
CA VAL A 620 3.32 24.20 10.66
C VAL A 620 3.83 25.53 11.23
N ALA A 621 3.75 25.74 12.55
CA ALA A 621 4.27 26.93 13.21
C ALA A 621 5.80 27.03 13.10
N ALA A 622 6.51 25.93 13.32
CA ALA A 622 7.97 25.85 13.20
C ALA A 622 8.42 26.10 11.76
N LEU A 623 7.76 25.50 10.77
CA LEU A 623 8.03 25.75 9.36
C LEU A 623 7.72 27.19 8.96
N ARG A 624 6.65 27.79 9.51
CA ARG A 624 6.34 29.21 9.29
C ARG A 624 7.43 30.10 9.88
N LEU A 625 7.90 29.81 11.08
CA LEU A 625 8.96 30.58 11.74
C LEU A 625 10.29 30.43 10.98
N LEU A 626 10.63 29.20 10.56
CA LEU A 626 11.82 28.92 9.76
C LEU A 626 11.77 29.60 8.39
N THR A 627 10.65 29.53 7.69
CA THR A 627 10.49 30.20 6.39
C THR A 627 10.54 31.71 6.53
N ASN A 628 9.96 32.27 7.59
CA ASN A 628 10.07 33.70 7.87
C ASN A 628 11.51 34.11 8.18
N TYR A 629 12.23 33.32 9.00
CA TYR A 629 13.64 33.54 9.30
C TYR A 629 14.52 33.47 8.04
N LEU A 630 14.31 32.48 7.17
CA LEU A 630 15.06 32.32 5.92
C LEU A 630 14.74 33.39 4.85
N LEU A 631 13.64 34.11 4.99
CA LEU A 631 13.23 35.22 4.11
C LEU A 631 13.48 36.59 4.73
N TRP A 632 13.81 36.66 6.03
CA TRP A 632 14.06 37.90 6.76
C TRP A 632 15.24 38.68 6.18
N GLU A 633 16.29 38.00 5.71
CA GLU A 633 17.44 38.63 5.05
C GLU A 633 17.06 39.37 3.75
N ASP A 634 15.94 39.03 3.09
CA ASP A 634 15.45 39.71 1.88
C ASP A 634 14.52 40.92 2.18
N GLU A 635 14.04 41.10 3.43
CA GLU A 635 13.14 42.21 3.80
C GLU A 635 13.91 43.46 4.28
N ASP A 636 15.01 43.32 5.01
CA ASP A 636 15.85 44.47 5.44
C ASP A 636 16.45 45.25 4.24
N ASP A 637 16.75 44.56 3.13
CA ASP A 637 17.18 45.18 1.86
C ASP A 637 16.03 45.89 1.10
N ARG A 638 14.77 45.55 1.39
CA ARG A 638 13.58 46.21 0.81
C ARG A 638 13.16 47.44 1.60
N GLU A 639 13.20 47.40 2.93
CA GLU A 639 12.81 48.57 3.73
C GLU A 639 13.85 49.70 3.65
N SER A 640 15.14 49.37 3.52
CA SER A 640 16.20 50.38 3.34
C SER A 640 16.16 51.10 1.98
N ASN A 641 15.54 50.51 0.95
CA ASN A 641 15.37 51.10 -0.39
C ASN A 641 13.93 51.53 -0.72
N ALA A 642 13.00 51.48 0.24
CA ALA A 642 11.59 51.84 0.05
C ALA A 642 11.30 53.36 0.06
N GLY A 643 12.26 54.19 -0.38
CA GLY A 643 11.92 55.52 -0.86
C GLY A 643 11.24 55.39 -2.23
N PRO A 644 10.16 56.15 -2.54
CA PRO A 644 9.58 56.11 -3.87
C PRO A 644 10.65 56.53 -4.90
N MET A 645 11.10 55.60 -5.76
CA MET A 645 12.12 55.86 -6.79
C MET A 645 11.69 56.92 -7.82
N MET A 646 10.41 57.32 -7.83
CA MET A 646 9.89 58.38 -8.67
C MET A 646 8.78 59.15 -7.92
N SER A 647 8.98 60.45 -7.72
CA SER A 647 7.98 61.38 -7.18
C SER A 647 7.38 62.17 -8.34
N VAL A 648 6.10 61.94 -8.63
CA VAL A 648 5.38 62.69 -9.67
C VAL A 648 4.67 63.86 -8.99
N LYS A 649 5.17 65.08 -9.22
CA LYS A 649 4.47 66.32 -8.84
C LYS A 649 3.68 66.82 -10.05
N SER A 650 2.36 66.66 -10.00
CA SER A 650 1.47 67.30 -10.96
C SER A 650 1.15 68.71 -10.49
N LEU A 651 1.35 69.71 -11.36
CA LEU A 651 0.89 71.07 -11.12
C LEU A 651 -0.62 71.11 -11.40
N ALA A 652 -1.43 71.36 -10.35
CA ALA A 652 -2.88 71.24 -10.40
C ALA A 652 -3.59 72.32 -11.26
N GLN A 653 -2.87 73.35 -11.71
CA GLN A 653 -3.41 74.38 -12.58
C GLN A 653 -2.70 74.33 -13.93
N GLY A 654 -3.46 74.08 -15.00
CA GLY A 654 -2.98 74.13 -16.37
C GLY A 654 -2.35 75.51 -16.64
N HIS A 655 -1.04 75.52 -16.83
CA HIS A 655 -0.30 76.74 -17.10
C HIS A 655 -0.39 77.10 -18.59
N ARG A 656 -0.75 78.36 -18.87
CA ARG A 656 -0.94 78.89 -20.23
C ARG A 656 0.33 79.51 -20.84
N LEU A 657 1.44 79.61 -20.11
CA LEU A 657 2.68 80.18 -20.65
C LEU A 657 3.52 79.09 -21.34
N ASP A 658 4.33 79.50 -22.30
CA ASP A 658 5.28 78.61 -22.97
C ASP A 658 6.57 78.47 -22.16
N ILE A 659 7.22 77.30 -22.29
CA ILE A 659 8.47 76.98 -21.61
C ILE A 659 9.60 77.72 -22.35
N VAL A 660 10.13 78.79 -21.75
CA VAL A 660 11.17 79.64 -22.37
C VAL A 660 12.58 79.05 -22.23
N SER A 661 12.84 78.24 -21.21
CA SER A 661 14.14 77.61 -20.98
C SER A 661 14.03 76.39 -20.08
N MET A 662 14.81 75.34 -20.36
CA MET A 662 15.02 74.19 -19.48
C MET A 662 16.51 74.04 -19.23
N THR A 663 16.89 73.81 -17.98
CA THR A 663 18.29 73.54 -17.59
C THR A 663 18.43 72.08 -17.17
N SER A 664 19.55 71.45 -17.53
CA SER A 664 19.86 70.09 -17.10
C SER A 664 20.25 70.08 -15.62
N SER A 665 19.69 69.15 -14.86
CA SER A 665 20.16 68.77 -13.52
C SER A 665 20.88 67.42 -13.59
N ASN A 666 21.82 67.19 -12.69
CA ASN A 666 22.43 65.88 -12.49
C ASN A 666 21.51 64.91 -11.72
N ASP A 667 20.45 65.45 -11.09
CA ASP A 667 19.39 64.66 -10.47
C ASP A 667 18.33 64.35 -11.53
N GLY A 668 17.99 63.07 -11.70
CA GLY A 668 17.18 62.52 -12.80
C GLY A 668 15.71 62.95 -12.81
N HIS A 669 15.45 64.24 -13.01
CA HIS A 669 14.12 64.81 -13.16
C HIS A 669 13.66 64.76 -14.63
N ILE A 670 12.51 64.14 -14.87
CA ILE A 670 11.85 64.09 -16.18
C ILE A 670 10.64 65.01 -16.13
N VAL A 671 10.60 65.99 -17.03
CA VAL A 671 9.46 66.90 -17.20
C VAL A 671 8.77 66.54 -18.52
N SER A 672 7.47 66.21 -18.46
CA SER A 672 6.60 66.03 -19.62
C SER A 672 5.50 67.08 -19.56
N ARG A 673 5.20 67.73 -20.69
CA ARG A 673 4.04 68.61 -20.85
C ARG A 673 2.78 67.79 -21.12
#